data_AF-A0A940AUR5-F1
#
_entry.id   AF-A0A940AUR5-F1
#
_cell.length_a   1.000
_cell.length_b   1.000
_cell.length_c   1.000
_cell.angle_alpha   90.00
_cell.angle_beta   90.00
_cell.angle_gamma   90.00
#
_symmetry.space_group_name_H-M   'P 1'
#
loop_
_entity.id
_entity.type
_entity.pdbx_description
1 polymer ?
#
loop_
_entity_poly.entity_id
_entity_poly.type
_entity_poly.pdbx_seq_one_letter_code
_entity_poly.pdbx_strand_id
1 'polypeptide(L)'
;MKKTRRFATLILLMAITTALVTGCKNITDYIGDGNNGDNSPKTYSVTVATGIENGTVTANKITVPANETVVLTATPNDGYQLTSIRATVGNNAITVSGTGTTRTFTMPSGDVSVNATFTAIDYTINISDSISHGNVTADKTTAHYGDTITLTAEPDAGYQFYEWAATDSAGTALTITDGSFTMPLSSVTVTASFSPINSTISVTNGIATVNGNRAISADAGTTVTVTATPPTGKQFTNWTTTTSGLTFADATTSSTTFTMPDCSVDITANCIDINYTISQASSFPHGSVTYNSTATYNSTVTLTISPSSGYMLGGISVTKASGGTISLSGSGNTRTFTMPAENVTVFATFTAQSYNITKAQISNGTLSVNSSASCDSTVTVTANPASGYQLGSITVSNGSSSVPVSGSGNTRTFTMPANNVTVSATFNPINYNVTVSSISHGSVTASKTTNAHIGDTVTLTIAPETGYILNSISATANEGSVSLSGNGSTRQFTMPAGNVTISASFTLEDYRITKTGMSSGTVNFSNPTAHYNETVTLTIVPDNSFILETISVTANGNPLTLNGSGTAKGSTRTFTMPASEVSISATFVRTHLGTKDKPTAVGDIVFNDGTATPYSAGMTLTEQQKEAAIAIIFADNIPNGYVLGMGLKHDKRALCSNQSAAWGRRSDLLPESDGEYSNYQINCLDDYNEANYPAFWWAEHYAGSGNLSSDNNWDWFLPVKNELQDVYRQKALIDAINDLLGSTYADPIRTDFGYWSGTQQSTAGDDLDHHAFILRFADGLWVSNGKDESDYNVIAVRRFHF
;
A
#
# COMPACT_ATOMS: atom_id res chain seq x y z
N MET A 1 68.95 57.66 59.20
CA MET A 1 69.01 56.77 60.39
C MET A 1 70.11 57.25 61.33
N LYS A 2 69.77 57.41 62.63
CA LYS A 2 70.60 57.42 63.87
C LYS A 2 72.10 57.10 63.70
N LYS A 3 73.10 57.66 64.41
CA LYS A 3 73.21 58.47 65.64
C LYS A 3 74.72 58.80 65.84
N THR A 4 75.02 60.05 66.21
CA THR A 4 75.81 60.50 67.40
C THR A 4 77.22 59.92 67.72
N ARG A 5 78.22 60.82 67.85
CA ARG A 5 79.22 60.92 68.96
C ARG A 5 79.98 62.27 68.85
N ARG A 6 79.59 63.29 69.65
CA ARG A 6 80.29 63.92 70.82
C ARG A 6 81.60 64.67 70.47
N PHE A 7 81.67 66.02 70.50
CA PHE A 7 81.97 66.94 71.65
C PHE A 7 83.24 66.52 72.44
N ALA A 8 84.24 67.35 72.81
CA ALA A 8 84.42 68.80 72.94
C ALA A 8 85.95 69.10 72.87
N THR A 9 86.43 70.34 72.65
CA THR A 9 86.75 71.32 73.71
C THR A 9 86.98 72.70 73.09
N LEU A 10 86.59 73.72 73.84
CA LEU A 10 86.19 75.06 73.44
C LEU A 10 87.00 76.05 74.32
N ILE A 11 87.52 77.15 73.72
CA ILE A 11 87.58 78.53 74.28
C ILE A 11 88.49 78.76 75.53
N LEU A 12 89.18 79.87 75.80
CA LEU A 12 89.39 81.21 75.21
C LEU A 12 90.17 82.05 76.26
N LEU A 13 90.76 83.15 75.80
CA LEU A 13 90.76 84.49 76.43
C LEU A 13 92.02 85.04 77.14
N MET A 14 92.54 86.12 76.53
CA MET A 14 93.07 87.43 77.00
C MET A 14 93.81 87.52 78.35
N ALA A 15 95.04 88.03 78.45
CA ALA A 15 95.64 89.35 78.13
C ALA A 15 95.61 90.37 79.31
N ILE A 16 96.76 91.06 79.47
CA ILE A 16 97.02 92.35 80.18
C ILE A 16 97.17 92.20 81.72
N THR A 17 98.19 92.72 82.46
CA THR A 17 98.99 93.96 82.41
C THR A 17 100.29 93.83 83.25
N THR A 18 101.18 94.80 83.07
CA THR A 18 102.55 94.97 83.63
C THR A 18 102.69 95.66 84.99
N ALA A 19 103.86 95.42 85.62
CA ALA A 19 104.76 96.32 86.38
C ALA A 19 104.65 96.51 87.92
N LEU A 20 105.77 96.22 88.61
CA LEU A 20 106.51 97.00 89.66
C LEU A 20 107.64 96.08 90.19
N VAL A 21 108.94 96.28 89.95
CA VAL A 21 109.93 97.34 90.26
C VAL A 21 110.44 97.36 91.73
N THR A 22 111.77 97.17 91.83
CA THR A 22 112.79 97.55 92.85
C THR A 22 112.99 96.75 94.14
N GLY A 23 114.27 96.42 94.37
CA GLY A 23 114.95 96.89 95.59
C GLY A 23 116.19 96.09 96.02
N CYS A 24 117.39 96.65 95.82
CA CYS A 24 118.42 96.93 96.85
C CYS A 24 119.81 97.15 96.20
N LYS A 25 120.74 97.97 96.69
CA LYS A 25 120.81 99.22 97.48
C LYS A 25 122.33 99.54 97.56
N ASN A 26 122.74 100.80 97.40
CA ASN A 26 124.06 101.35 97.75
C ASN A 26 124.25 101.32 99.31
N ILE A 27 125.40 101.55 99.97
CA ILE A 27 126.50 102.54 99.84
C ILE A 27 127.53 102.22 100.99
N THR A 28 128.84 102.52 100.88
CA THR A 28 129.69 103.57 101.58
C THR A 28 131.18 103.07 101.48
N ASP A 29 132.29 103.82 101.44
CA ASP A 29 132.61 105.26 101.58
C ASP A 29 134.08 105.59 101.15
N TYR A 30 134.31 106.81 100.62
CA TYR A 30 135.34 107.86 100.91
C TYR A 30 136.88 107.53 100.99
N ILE A 31 137.92 108.32 100.58
CA ILE A 31 138.20 109.72 100.13
C ILE A 31 139.43 109.69 99.17
N GLY A 32 139.56 110.62 98.20
CA GLY A 32 140.87 111.15 97.75
C GLY A 32 140.99 111.57 96.28
N ASP A 33 141.36 112.83 96.03
CA ASP A 33 141.49 113.57 94.75
C ASP A 33 142.31 112.94 93.61
N GLY A 34 141.97 113.29 92.35
CA GLY A 34 142.92 113.43 91.22
C GLY A 34 142.50 112.93 89.82
N ASN A 35 142.10 113.86 88.94
CA ASN A 35 142.15 113.90 87.44
C ASN A 35 142.45 112.65 86.57
N ASN A 36 141.55 112.31 85.61
CA ASN A 36 141.75 112.37 84.13
C ASN A 36 140.61 111.67 83.32
N GLY A 37 140.33 112.17 82.10
CA GLY A 37 139.09 112.01 81.30
C GLY A 37 138.81 110.72 80.49
N ASP A 38 137.55 110.69 79.99
CA ASP A 38 136.76 109.63 79.31
C ASP A 38 136.85 109.62 77.77
N ASN A 39 136.59 108.45 77.13
CA ASN A 39 136.45 108.31 75.67
C ASN A 39 135.67 107.02 75.23
N SER A 40 134.38 106.88 75.57
CA SER A 40 133.50 105.78 75.04
C SER A 40 132.66 106.20 73.81
N PRO A 41 132.49 105.37 72.76
CA PRO A 41 131.76 105.75 71.54
C PRO A 41 130.24 105.86 71.77
N LYS A 42 129.64 106.94 71.26
CA LYS A 42 128.20 107.24 71.35
C LYS A 42 127.37 106.30 70.47
N THR A 43 126.33 105.69 71.04
CA THR A 43 125.39 104.78 70.35
C THR A 43 124.01 105.40 70.16
N TYR A 44 123.22 104.86 69.21
CA TYR A 44 121.86 105.29 68.87
C TYR A 44 120.89 104.10 68.86
N SER A 45 119.60 104.33 69.12
CA SER A 45 118.58 103.30 69.23
C SER A 45 117.79 103.10 67.93
N VAL A 46 117.33 101.87 67.69
CA VAL A 46 116.38 101.52 66.61
C VAL A 46 115.09 101.08 67.26
N THR A 47 114.03 101.85 67.07
CA THR A 47 112.70 101.56 67.60
C THR A 47 111.77 101.15 66.46
N VAL A 48 111.27 99.92 66.50
CA VAL A 48 110.23 99.47 65.56
C VAL A 48 108.86 99.87 66.13
N ALA A 49 108.00 100.41 65.28
CA ALA A 49 106.64 100.78 65.66
C ALA A 49 105.88 99.58 66.25
N THR A 50 105.21 99.79 67.37
CA THR A 50 104.31 98.80 67.96
C THR A 50 102.96 98.84 67.27
N GLY A 51 102.32 97.67 67.06
CA GLY A 51 100.99 97.60 66.45
C GLY A 51 100.99 97.73 64.92
N ILE A 52 102.05 97.30 64.24
CA ILE A 52 102.04 97.17 62.78
C ILE A 52 100.97 96.13 62.42
N GLU A 53 99.96 96.55 61.65
CA GLU A 53 98.89 95.67 61.20
C GLU A 53 99.36 94.75 60.07
N ASN A 54 98.82 93.53 60.02
CA ASN A 54 98.98 92.57 58.90
C ASN A 54 100.40 92.04 58.64
N GLY A 55 101.31 92.27 59.58
CA GLY A 55 102.63 91.65 59.59
C GLY A 55 103.46 92.15 60.76
N THR A 56 104.70 91.68 60.85
CA THR A 56 105.65 92.11 61.88
C THR A 56 106.92 92.62 61.25
N VAL A 57 107.66 93.47 61.96
CA VAL A 57 109.01 93.91 61.57
C VAL A 57 109.93 93.71 62.76
N THR A 58 111.11 93.15 62.52
CA THR A 58 112.15 92.99 63.52
C THR A 58 113.44 93.65 63.03
N ALA A 59 114.17 94.29 63.95
CA ALA A 59 115.52 94.77 63.69
C ALA A 59 116.51 93.80 64.35
N ASN A 60 117.56 93.43 63.62
CA ASN A 60 118.58 92.53 64.16
C ASN A 60 119.39 93.15 65.32
N LYS A 61 119.45 94.49 65.38
CA LYS A 61 120.11 95.28 66.43
C LYS A 61 119.23 96.48 66.80
N ILE A 62 119.07 96.75 68.10
CA ILE A 62 118.23 97.84 68.62
C ILE A 62 119.01 98.99 69.26
N THR A 63 120.32 98.84 69.43
CA THR A 63 121.24 99.91 69.87
C THR A 63 122.57 99.71 69.17
N VAL A 64 122.98 100.68 68.36
CA VAL A 64 124.06 100.53 67.38
C VAL A 64 124.89 101.81 67.27
N PRO A 65 126.23 101.76 67.20
CA PRO A 65 127.07 102.91 66.85
C PRO A 65 126.73 103.46 65.45
N ALA A 66 126.99 104.75 65.21
CA ALA A 66 126.84 105.30 63.86
C ALA A 66 127.75 104.59 62.85
N ASN A 67 127.29 104.53 61.58
CA ASN A 67 127.94 103.89 60.44
C ASN A 67 127.94 102.35 60.40
N GLU A 68 127.31 101.66 61.37
CA GLU A 68 127.07 100.22 61.28
C GLU A 68 125.75 99.89 60.57
N THR A 69 125.69 98.75 59.88
CA THR A 69 124.49 98.31 59.17
C THR A 69 123.48 97.63 60.10
N VAL A 70 122.22 98.03 59.99
CA VAL A 70 121.05 97.41 60.62
C VAL A 70 120.24 96.67 59.56
N VAL A 71 119.77 95.47 59.90
CA VAL A 71 118.91 94.63 59.06
C VAL A 71 117.52 94.58 59.67
N LEU A 72 116.53 94.88 58.83
CA LEU A 72 115.11 94.82 59.12
C LEU A 72 114.51 93.63 58.37
N THR A 73 113.81 92.75 59.09
CA THR A 73 113.08 91.63 58.51
C THR A 73 111.60 91.84 58.77
N ALA A 74 110.83 91.99 57.69
CA ALA A 74 109.38 91.95 57.76
C ALA A 74 108.87 90.52 57.60
N THR A 75 107.85 90.15 58.35
CA THR A 75 107.13 88.89 58.16
C THR A 75 105.65 89.24 57.96
N PRO A 76 105.17 89.29 56.70
CA PRO A 76 103.74 89.46 56.44
C PRO A 76 102.94 88.32 57.08
N ASN A 77 101.73 88.62 57.53
CA ASN A 77 100.76 87.57 57.89
C ASN A 77 100.29 86.83 56.63
N ASP A 78 99.75 85.63 56.79
CA ASP A 78 99.16 84.85 55.68
C ASP A 78 98.15 85.71 54.90
N GLY A 79 98.30 85.74 53.57
CA GLY A 79 97.50 86.56 52.68
C GLY A 79 97.99 87.99 52.48
N TYR A 80 99.08 88.42 53.13
CA TYR A 80 99.62 89.78 52.99
C TYR A 80 101.03 89.77 52.38
N GLN A 81 101.39 90.87 51.71
CA GLN A 81 102.75 91.14 51.26
C GLN A 81 103.26 92.47 51.77
N LEU A 82 104.58 92.57 51.95
CA LEU A 82 105.23 93.81 52.35
C LEU A 82 105.11 94.85 51.23
N THR A 83 104.43 95.97 51.51
CA THR A 83 104.29 97.11 50.60
C THR A 83 105.48 98.04 50.72
N SER A 84 105.82 98.43 51.96
CA SER A 84 106.96 99.30 52.21
C SER A 84 107.48 99.15 53.64
N ILE A 85 108.77 99.43 53.81
CA ILE A 85 109.38 99.72 55.11
C ILE A 85 109.89 101.15 55.03
N ARG A 86 109.60 101.94 56.06
CA ARG A 86 110.09 103.31 56.20
C ARG A 86 110.86 103.44 57.50
N ALA A 87 112.10 103.89 57.41
CA ALA A 87 112.92 104.24 58.56
C ALA A 87 113.14 105.77 58.59
N THR A 88 113.09 106.39 59.76
CA THR A 88 113.26 107.84 59.94
C THR A 88 114.16 108.19 61.12
N VAL A 89 114.90 109.29 61.02
CA VAL A 89 115.52 109.97 62.15
C VAL A 89 114.75 111.26 62.40
N GLY A 90 114.07 111.35 63.55
CA GLY A 90 113.01 112.34 63.75
C GLY A 90 111.96 112.20 62.63
N ASN A 91 111.71 113.29 61.90
CA ASN A 91 110.76 113.31 60.77
C ASN A 91 111.40 113.03 59.40
N ASN A 92 112.73 112.95 59.32
CA ASN A 92 113.45 112.79 58.06
C ASN A 92 113.60 111.31 57.72
N ALA A 93 113.18 110.91 56.52
CA ALA A 93 113.35 109.55 56.04
C ALA A 93 114.82 109.25 55.74
N ILE A 94 115.26 108.04 56.09
CA ILE A 94 116.55 107.51 55.67
C ILE A 94 116.36 106.42 54.63
N THR A 95 117.34 106.27 53.74
CA THR A 95 117.31 105.27 52.68
C THR A 95 117.42 103.87 53.29
N VAL A 96 116.40 103.06 53.06
CA VAL A 96 116.41 101.61 53.32
C VAL A 96 116.53 100.86 52.01
N SER A 97 117.46 99.91 51.93
CA SER A 97 117.80 99.17 50.70
C SER A 97 117.58 97.67 50.89
N GLY A 98 117.12 96.96 49.86
CA GLY A 98 116.89 95.52 49.90
C GLY A 98 115.67 95.09 49.08
N THR A 99 115.49 93.79 48.88
CA THR A 99 114.39 93.18 48.11
C THR A 99 113.65 92.13 48.95
N GLY A 100 112.46 91.72 48.49
CA GLY A 100 111.62 90.77 49.24
C GLY A 100 111.17 91.37 50.58
N THR A 101 111.30 90.59 51.65
CA THR A 101 110.88 90.97 53.01
C THR A 101 111.99 91.60 53.87
N THR A 102 113.22 91.69 53.37
CA THR A 102 114.37 92.20 54.13
C THR A 102 114.80 93.57 53.62
N ARG A 103 115.10 94.50 54.52
CA ARG A 103 115.67 95.82 54.22
C ARG A 103 116.87 96.09 55.13
N THR A 104 117.79 96.92 54.69
CA THR A 104 118.94 97.35 55.49
C THR A 104 119.11 98.85 55.42
N PHE A 105 119.70 99.43 56.46
CA PHE A 105 120.16 100.82 56.44
C PHE A 105 121.45 100.95 57.26
N THR A 106 122.25 101.96 56.94
CA THR A 106 123.42 102.32 57.75
C THR A 106 122.98 103.25 58.87
N MET A 107 123.34 102.93 60.11
CA MET A 107 122.92 103.65 61.30
C MET A 107 123.38 105.11 61.23
N PRO A 108 122.45 106.08 61.13
CA PRO A 108 122.79 107.49 61.11
C PRO A 108 123.19 107.97 62.51
N SER A 109 123.66 109.21 62.61
CA SER A 109 123.94 109.85 63.92
C SER A 109 122.66 110.34 64.62
N GLY A 110 121.69 109.45 64.80
CA GLY A 110 120.41 109.73 65.47
C GLY A 110 119.56 108.48 65.64
N ASP A 111 118.64 108.50 66.60
CA ASP A 111 117.72 107.39 66.85
C ASP A 111 116.78 107.17 65.65
N VAL A 112 116.64 105.91 65.24
CA VAL A 112 115.85 105.51 64.06
C VAL A 112 114.53 104.90 64.47
N SER A 113 113.44 105.41 63.92
CA SER A 113 112.11 104.78 64.01
C SER A 113 111.78 104.03 62.73
N VAL A 114 111.30 102.80 62.85
CA VAL A 114 110.97 101.92 61.72
C VAL A 114 109.48 101.59 61.74
N ASN A 115 108.82 101.73 60.59
CA ASN A 115 107.44 101.29 60.37
C ASN A 115 107.33 100.52 59.05
N ALA A 116 106.31 99.68 58.92
CA ALA A 116 105.99 98.99 57.67
C ALA A 116 104.51 99.02 57.35
N THR A 117 104.20 98.90 56.08
CA THR A 117 102.84 98.71 55.59
C THR A 117 102.79 97.43 54.76
N PHE A 118 101.70 96.68 54.92
CA PHE A 118 101.42 95.47 54.18
C PHE A 118 100.12 95.65 53.40
N THR A 119 100.03 95.02 52.23
CA THR A 119 98.84 95.03 51.39
C THR A 119 98.33 93.60 51.26
N ALA A 120 97.01 93.44 51.39
CA ALA A 120 96.35 92.16 51.18
C ALA A 120 96.58 91.66 49.74
N ILE A 121 96.80 90.37 49.60
CA ILE A 121 96.78 89.65 48.33
C ILE A 121 95.39 89.04 48.21
N ASP A 122 94.73 89.34 47.10
CA ASP A 122 93.49 88.67 46.71
C ASP A 122 93.82 87.60 45.67
N TYR A 123 93.19 86.45 45.83
CA TYR A 123 93.32 85.32 44.94
C TYR A 123 92.06 85.19 44.08
N THR A 124 92.20 84.65 42.87
CA THR A 124 91.07 84.54 41.92
C THR A 124 90.30 83.24 42.13
N ILE A 125 88.98 83.29 41.91
CA ILE A 125 88.10 82.13 41.83
C ILE A 125 87.69 81.97 40.37
N ASN A 126 88.11 80.85 39.76
CA ASN A 126 87.83 80.54 38.37
C ASN A 126 86.75 79.44 38.31
N ILE A 127 85.63 79.69 37.65
CA ILE A 127 84.68 78.63 37.32
C ILE A 127 85.12 77.99 36.00
N SER A 128 85.19 76.67 35.93
CA SER A 128 85.62 75.98 34.71
C SER A 128 84.57 76.11 33.59
N ASP A 129 85.03 76.40 32.37
CA ASP A 129 84.20 76.41 31.17
C ASP A 129 83.79 74.99 30.71
N SER A 130 84.32 73.94 31.34
CA SER A 130 84.03 72.54 31.00
C SER A 130 82.74 72.00 31.64
N ILE A 131 81.99 72.82 32.35
CA ILE A 131 80.75 72.42 33.03
C ILE A 131 79.64 72.29 31.98
N SER A 132 78.98 71.14 31.96
CA SER A 132 77.81 70.87 31.10
C SER A 132 76.61 70.48 31.96
N HIS A 133 75.40 70.68 31.41
CA HIS A 133 74.12 70.30 32.04
C HIS A 133 73.75 71.09 33.31
N GLY A 134 74.33 72.27 33.46
CA GLY A 134 73.97 73.24 34.48
C GLY A 134 74.92 74.43 34.48
N ASN A 135 74.52 75.45 35.23
CA ASN A 135 75.28 76.69 35.40
C ASN A 135 75.85 76.76 36.82
N VAL A 136 77.08 77.27 36.94
CA VAL A 136 77.77 77.46 38.23
C VAL A 136 78.19 78.90 38.39
N THR A 137 77.91 79.45 39.57
CA THR A 137 78.37 80.79 39.95
C THR A 137 79.02 80.76 41.33
N ALA A 138 79.98 81.66 41.55
CA ALA A 138 80.52 81.99 42.87
C ALA A 138 80.04 83.38 43.26
N ASP A 139 79.85 83.62 44.56
CA ASP A 139 79.49 84.94 45.08
C ASP A 139 80.58 86.00 44.88
N LYS A 140 81.83 85.58 44.71
CA LYS A 140 83.01 86.44 44.49
C LYS A 140 83.89 85.88 43.36
N THR A 141 84.50 86.78 42.58
CA THR A 141 85.51 86.44 41.56
C THR A 141 86.94 86.52 42.09
N THR A 142 87.15 87.27 43.18
CA THR A 142 88.42 87.37 43.92
C THR A 142 88.12 87.45 45.41
N ALA A 143 89.00 86.91 46.25
CA ALA A 143 88.85 86.97 47.69
C ALA A 143 90.19 86.90 48.43
N HIS A 144 90.21 87.42 49.65
CA HIS A 144 91.39 87.38 50.52
C HIS A 144 91.51 86.02 51.21
N TYR A 145 92.73 85.68 51.65
CA TYR A 145 92.96 84.46 52.43
C TYR A 145 92.03 84.38 53.65
N GLY A 146 91.39 83.23 53.85
CA GLY A 146 90.46 83.02 54.97
C GLY A 146 89.02 83.46 54.70
N ASP A 147 88.75 84.18 53.61
CA ASP A 147 87.38 84.52 53.21
C ASP A 147 86.57 83.27 52.87
N THR A 148 85.28 83.28 53.19
CA THR A 148 84.35 82.24 52.73
C THR A 148 83.81 82.59 51.34
N ILE A 149 83.81 81.60 50.46
CA ILE A 149 83.24 81.64 49.10
C ILE A 149 82.04 80.71 49.05
N THR A 150 80.93 81.19 48.50
CA THR A 150 79.69 80.41 48.33
C THR A 150 79.45 80.14 46.85
N LEU A 151 79.14 78.89 46.54
CA LEU A 151 78.88 78.39 45.19
C LEU A 151 77.40 78.10 45.02
N THR A 152 76.85 78.48 43.87
CA THR A 152 75.48 78.14 43.47
C THR A 152 75.52 77.35 42.18
N ALA A 153 74.88 76.17 42.19
CA ALA A 153 74.65 75.37 41.01
C ALA A 153 73.17 75.44 40.62
N GLU A 154 72.90 75.74 39.36
CA GLU A 154 71.58 75.70 38.75
C GLU A 154 71.59 74.61 37.67
N PRO A 155 71.06 73.40 37.94
CA PRO A 155 71.00 72.33 36.96
C PRO A 155 70.13 72.72 35.75
N ASP A 156 70.51 72.28 34.56
CA ASP A 156 69.64 72.37 33.39
C ASP A 156 68.42 71.44 33.56
N ALA A 157 67.32 71.74 32.85
CA ALA A 157 66.12 70.89 32.86
C ALA A 157 66.46 69.42 32.54
N GLY A 158 65.97 68.48 33.37
CA GLY A 158 66.27 67.05 33.25
C GLY A 158 67.51 66.57 34.00
N TYR A 159 68.26 67.47 34.64
CA TYR A 159 69.45 67.16 35.43
C TYR A 159 69.30 67.65 36.88
N GLN A 160 70.04 67.01 37.78
CA GLN A 160 70.17 67.42 39.17
C GLN A 160 71.64 67.62 39.51
N PHE A 161 71.92 68.55 40.42
CA PHE A 161 73.26 68.74 40.96
C PHE A 161 73.74 67.45 41.63
N TYR A 162 74.94 67.00 41.28
CA TYR A 162 75.52 65.76 41.81
C TYR A 162 76.63 66.07 42.83
N GLU A 163 77.68 66.76 42.40
CA GLU A 163 78.79 67.12 43.30
C GLU A 163 79.58 68.33 42.84
N TRP A 164 80.27 68.96 43.80
CA TRP A 164 81.25 70.00 43.57
C TRP A 164 82.66 69.40 43.53
N ALA A 165 83.56 70.01 42.76
CA ALA A 165 84.99 69.83 42.94
C ALA A 165 85.70 71.18 42.82
N ALA A 166 86.71 71.40 43.65
CA ALA A 166 87.57 72.57 43.52
C ALA A 166 89.03 72.19 43.78
N THR A 167 89.94 72.81 43.04
CA THR A 167 91.38 72.61 43.20
C THR A 167 92.09 73.95 43.30
N ASP A 168 93.09 74.02 44.15
CA ASP A 168 93.99 75.17 44.21
C ASP A 168 94.97 75.18 43.01
N SER A 169 95.82 76.20 42.93
CA SER A 169 96.78 76.35 41.82
C SER A 169 97.88 75.28 41.81
N ALA A 170 98.04 74.50 42.89
CA ALA A 170 98.95 73.35 42.98
C ALA A 170 98.25 72.02 42.62
N GLY A 171 96.95 72.05 42.31
CA GLY A 171 96.14 70.87 42.02
C GLY A 171 95.63 70.14 43.26
N THR A 172 95.77 70.73 44.45
CA THR A 172 95.26 70.16 45.70
C THR A 172 93.75 70.33 45.77
N ALA A 173 93.01 69.26 46.02
CA ALA A 173 91.56 69.32 46.16
C ALA A 173 91.13 70.05 47.44
N LEU A 174 90.16 70.96 47.32
CA LEU A 174 89.51 71.64 48.43
C LEU A 174 88.30 70.83 48.90
N THR A 175 88.05 70.86 50.21
CA THR A 175 86.79 70.36 50.76
C THR A 175 85.72 71.44 50.64
N ILE A 176 84.64 71.13 49.93
CA ILE A 176 83.46 72.00 49.82
C ILE A 176 82.39 71.46 50.77
N THR A 177 81.95 72.29 51.71
CA THR A 177 80.91 71.94 52.69
C THR A 177 79.73 72.89 52.49
N ASP A 178 78.53 72.33 52.35
CA ASP A 178 77.29 73.09 52.14
C ASP A 178 77.41 74.14 51.02
N GLY A 179 78.09 73.78 49.92
CA GLY A 179 78.31 74.65 48.76
C GLY A 179 79.31 75.79 49.02
N SER A 180 80.14 75.71 50.06
CA SER A 180 81.12 76.76 50.38
C SER A 180 82.52 76.21 50.65
N PHE A 181 83.54 77.04 50.42
CA PHE A 181 84.93 76.76 50.81
C PHE A 181 85.61 78.03 51.34
N THR A 182 86.70 77.85 52.09
CA THR A 182 87.54 78.95 52.59
C THR A 182 88.70 79.21 51.63
N MET A 183 88.91 80.46 51.25
CA MET A 183 89.91 80.85 50.26
C MET A 183 91.32 80.50 50.74
N PRO A 184 92.07 79.64 50.01
CA PRO A 184 93.44 79.29 50.35
C PRO A 184 94.42 80.39 49.92
N LEU A 185 95.72 80.20 50.21
CA LEU A 185 96.80 81.11 49.80
C LEU A 185 97.15 81.01 48.30
N SER A 186 96.19 80.63 47.45
CA SER A 186 96.34 80.59 45.99
C SER A 186 94.98 80.66 45.30
N SER A 187 94.97 80.95 44.00
CA SER A 187 93.75 80.93 43.19
C SER A 187 93.14 79.53 43.11
N VAL A 188 91.81 79.47 43.04
CA VAL A 188 91.02 78.23 43.05
C VAL A 188 90.26 78.09 41.74
N THR A 189 90.23 76.88 41.19
CA THR A 189 89.36 76.50 40.07
C THR A 189 88.24 75.60 40.58
N VAL A 190 87.00 75.94 40.27
CA VAL A 190 85.78 75.22 40.69
C VAL A 190 85.13 74.56 39.47
N THR A 191 84.69 73.32 39.66
CA THR A 191 83.86 72.55 38.72
C THR A 191 82.64 71.99 39.45
N ALA A 192 81.62 71.60 38.69
CA ALA A 192 80.49 70.84 39.19
C ALA A 192 80.13 69.73 38.21
N SER A 193 79.56 68.65 38.73
CA SER A 193 78.95 67.60 37.94
C SER A 193 77.44 67.57 38.16
N PHE A 194 76.70 67.31 37.09
CA PHE A 194 75.25 67.13 37.11
C PHE A 194 74.92 65.74 36.59
N SER A 195 73.90 65.10 37.17
CA SER A 195 73.43 63.77 36.74
C SER A 195 71.99 63.86 36.21
N PRO A 196 71.62 63.07 35.19
CA PRO A 196 70.24 63.03 34.73
C PRO A 196 69.27 62.62 35.86
N ILE A 197 68.05 63.14 35.81
CA ILE A 197 66.97 62.69 36.69
C ILE A 197 66.42 61.37 36.11
N ASN A 198 66.56 60.28 36.86
CA ASN A 198 66.00 58.98 36.51
C ASN A 198 64.59 58.85 37.10
N SER A 199 63.58 58.79 36.24
CA SER A 199 62.17 58.79 36.63
C SER A 199 61.48 57.49 36.23
N THR A 200 60.46 57.06 36.98
CA THR A 200 59.78 55.77 36.74
C THR A 200 58.71 55.88 35.65
N ILE A 201 58.46 54.77 34.95
CA ILE A 201 57.46 54.64 33.90
C ILE A 201 56.45 53.56 34.31
N SER A 202 55.18 53.95 34.45
CA SER A 202 54.05 53.03 34.67
C SER A 202 53.16 53.00 33.43
N VAL A 203 52.89 51.80 32.88
CA VAL A 203 51.99 51.63 31.73
C VAL A 203 50.88 50.63 32.05
N THR A 204 49.63 51.08 32.05
CA THR A 204 48.45 50.23 32.19
C THR A 204 48.01 49.69 30.82
N ASN A 205 47.74 48.38 30.73
CA ASN A 205 47.42 47.67 29.48
C ASN A 205 48.46 47.85 28.37
N GLY A 206 49.74 47.96 28.73
CA GLY A 206 50.82 48.13 27.78
C GLY A 206 52.19 47.92 28.41
N ILE A 207 53.22 48.13 27.61
CA ILE A 207 54.63 48.06 28.02
C ILE A 207 55.38 49.29 27.52
N ALA A 208 56.44 49.67 28.23
CA ALA A 208 57.40 50.67 27.79
C ALA A 208 58.73 50.00 27.42
N THR A 209 59.39 50.54 26.40
CA THR A 209 60.72 50.12 25.96
C THR A 209 61.61 51.31 25.66
N VAL A 210 62.90 51.16 25.92
CA VAL A 210 63.96 52.10 25.54
C VAL A 210 64.99 51.31 24.74
N ASN A 211 65.30 51.77 23.53
CA ASN A 211 66.17 51.05 22.59
C ASN A 211 65.77 49.58 22.38
N GLY A 212 64.45 49.31 22.36
CA GLY A 212 63.88 47.97 22.19
C GLY A 212 63.86 47.09 23.43
N ASN A 213 64.49 47.50 24.54
CA ASN A 213 64.47 46.74 25.80
C ASN A 213 63.38 47.25 26.73
N ARG A 214 62.72 46.33 27.45
CA ARG A 214 61.67 46.68 28.42
C ARG A 214 62.25 47.59 29.50
N ALA A 215 61.59 48.73 29.73
CA ALA A 215 62.02 49.75 30.68
C ALA A 215 60.90 50.03 31.70
N ILE A 216 61.30 50.27 32.95
CA ILE A 216 60.42 50.74 34.04
C ILE A 216 60.86 52.10 34.60
N SER A 217 61.97 52.63 34.08
CA SER A 217 62.46 53.99 34.29
C SER A 217 63.31 54.41 33.09
N ALA A 218 63.48 55.70 32.92
CA ALA A 218 64.37 56.28 31.91
C ALA A 218 64.88 57.64 32.40
N ASP A 219 66.04 58.05 31.87
CA ASP A 219 66.59 59.38 32.12
C ASP A 219 65.79 60.43 31.35
N ALA A 220 65.59 61.60 31.96
CA ALA A 220 64.93 62.73 31.32
C ALA A 220 65.56 63.03 29.93
N GLY A 221 64.72 63.37 28.96
CA GLY A 221 65.13 63.58 27.56
C GLY A 221 65.24 62.31 26.70
N THR A 222 65.20 61.12 27.31
CA THR A 222 65.24 59.85 26.56
C THR A 222 63.93 59.61 25.81
N THR A 223 64.00 59.17 24.55
CA THR A 223 62.82 58.71 23.81
C THR A 223 62.37 57.33 24.29
N VAL A 224 61.14 57.22 24.78
CA VAL A 224 60.51 55.99 25.25
C VAL A 224 59.43 55.55 24.26
N THR A 225 59.42 54.28 23.89
CA THR A 225 58.36 53.67 23.07
C THR A 225 57.39 52.93 23.96
N VAL A 226 56.09 53.23 23.85
CA VAL A 226 55.02 52.47 24.50
C VAL A 226 54.24 51.66 23.48
N THR A 227 53.94 50.41 23.82
CA THR A 227 53.16 49.48 23.00
C THR A 227 52.00 48.95 23.82
N ALA A 228 50.79 49.05 23.28
CA ALA A 228 49.57 48.61 23.93
C ALA A 228 49.50 47.08 23.90
N THR A 229 49.10 46.51 25.02
CA THR A 229 48.83 45.09 25.21
C THR A 229 47.40 44.96 25.74
N PRO A 230 46.37 45.14 24.88
CA PRO A 230 44.99 45.07 25.31
C PRO A 230 44.69 43.73 25.98
N PRO A 231 43.90 43.71 27.07
CA PRO A 231 43.38 42.47 27.62
C PRO A 231 42.58 41.67 26.58
N THR A 232 42.53 40.35 26.73
CA THR A 232 41.72 39.47 25.86
C THR A 232 40.29 39.98 25.73
N GLY A 233 39.78 40.05 24.50
CA GLY A 233 38.43 40.54 24.21
C GLY A 233 38.32 42.06 24.10
N LYS A 234 39.43 42.81 24.23
CA LYS A 234 39.47 44.26 24.03
C LYS A 234 40.40 44.65 22.90
N GLN A 235 40.14 45.80 22.30
CA GLN A 235 41.00 46.43 21.29
C GLN A 235 41.44 47.82 21.77
N PHE A 236 42.66 48.20 21.42
CA PHE A 236 43.23 49.51 21.72
C PHE A 236 42.44 50.64 21.03
N THR A 237 42.24 51.77 21.74
CA THR A 237 41.67 52.99 21.16
C THR A 237 42.67 54.13 21.10
N ASN A 238 43.28 54.47 22.24
CA ASN A 238 44.20 55.58 22.34
C ASN A 238 45.01 55.54 23.64
N TRP A 239 46.13 56.26 23.67
CA TRP A 239 46.93 56.53 24.85
C TRP A 239 46.41 57.76 25.60
N THR A 240 46.46 57.69 26.93
CA THR A 240 46.21 58.82 27.83
C THR A 240 47.24 58.82 28.95
N THR A 241 47.45 59.97 29.58
CA THR A 241 48.36 60.14 30.71
C THR A 241 47.78 61.13 31.71
N THR A 242 48.08 60.94 32.99
CA THR A 242 47.81 61.92 34.05
C THR A 242 49.00 62.85 34.30
N THR A 243 50.14 62.57 33.66
CA THR A 243 51.35 63.39 33.80
C THR A 243 51.23 64.65 32.97
N SER A 244 51.23 65.79 33.63
CA SER A 244 51.12 67.11 33.00
C SER A 244 52.29 67.36 32.04
N GLY A 245 52.00 67.90 30.86
CA GLY A 245 53.02 68.30 29.87
C GLY A 245 53.58 67.15 29.02
N LEU A 246 53.18 65.90 29.25
CA LEU A 246 53.59 64.76 28.43
C LEU A 246 52.76 64.68 27.13
N THR A 247 53.45 64.58 26.00
CA THR A 247 52.84 64.46 24.67
C THR A 247 53.33 63.21 23.95
N PHE A 248 52.40 62.42 23.42
CA PHE A 248 52.70 61.29 22.54
C PHE A 248 52.92 61.77 21.10
N ALA A 249 53.80 61.09 20.36
CA ALA A 249 54.00 61.34 18.93
C ALA A 249 52.70 61.11 18.13
N ASP A 250 51.98 60.03 18.45
CA ASP A 250 50.61 59.76 18.00
C ASP A 250 49.89 58.94 19.07
N ALA A 251 48.87 59.54 19.72
CA ALA A 251 48.14 58.85 20.77
C ALA A 251 47.18 57.77 20.24
N THR A 252 46.96 57.67 18.93
CA THR A 252 45.95 56.78 18.31
C THR A 252 46.55 55.51 17.71
N THR A 253 47.87 55.36 17.70
CA THR A 253 48.54 54.14 17.25
C THR A 253 48.83 53.21 18.43
N SER A 254 48.69 51.90 18.21
CA SER A 254 48.93 50.88 19.24
C SER A 254 50.40 50.83 19.71
N SER A 255 51.32 51.44 18.95
CA SER A 255 52.70 51.66 19.34
C SER A 255 53.09 53.10 19.01
N THR A 256 53.60 53.83 20.00
CA THR A 256 53.94 55.26 19.87
C THR A 256 55.12 55.62 20.77
N THR A 257 55.64 56.84 20.64
CA THR A 257 56.76 57.32 21.44
C THR A 257 56.43 58.61 22.20
N PHE A 258 57.18 58.88 23.26
CA PHE A 258 57.21 60.17 23.95
C PHE A 258 58.64 60.44 24.46
N THR A 259 58.94 61.70 24.78
CA THR A 259 60.21 62.08 25.43
C THR A 259 60.02 62.08 26.94
N MET A 260 60.87 61.36 27.67
CA MET A 260 60.79 61.23 29.11
C MET A 260 60.95 62.61 29.80
N PRO A 261 59.96 63.08 30.58
CA PRO A 261 60.10 64.31 31.36
C PRO A 261 61.01 64.09 32.59
N ASP A 262 61.29 65.16 33.32
CA ASP A 262 62.06 65.16 34.57
C ASP A 262 61.27 64.63 35.79
N CYS A 263 60.14 63.96 35.57
CA CYS A 263 59.29 63.37 36.60
C CYS A 263 58.76 62.00 36.17
N SER A 264 58.28 61.21 37.12
CA SER A 264 57.66 59.91 36.85
C SER A 264 56.39 60.05 36.02
N VAL A 265 56.17 59.08 35.12
CA VAL A 265 55.06 59.10 34.16
C VAL A 265 54.08 57.95 34.40
N ASP A 266 52.78 58.26 34.31
CA ASP A 266 51.70 57.27 34.34
C ASP A 266 50.92 57.31 33.03
N ILE A 267 50.93 56.19 32.31
CA ILE A 267 50.37 56.06 30.97
C ILE A 267 49.33 54.94 30.97
N THR A 268 48.22 55.17 30.27
CA THR A 268 47.15 54.17 30.10
C THR A 268 46.85 53.97 28.62
N ALA A 269 46.96 52.73 28.16
CA ALA A 269 46.34 52.29 26.91
C ALA A 269 44.84 52.06 27.16
N ASN A 270 44.01 52.94 26.63
CA ASN A 270 42.57 52.76 26.67
C ASN A 270 42.17 51.66 25.69
N CYS A 271 41.21 50.83 26.12
CA CYS A 271 40.72 49.74 25.31
C CYS A 271 39.19 49.63 25.43
N ILE A 272 38.55 49.29 24.33
CA ILE A 272 37.11 49.01 24.26
C ILE A 272 36.87 47.52 24.00
N ASP A 273 35.70 47.02 24.39
CA ASP A 273 35.36 45.62 24.16
C ASP A 273 35.16 45.34 22.66
N ILE A 274 35.62 44.18 22.21
CA ILE A 274 35.39 43.68 20.85
C ILE A 274 34.03 42.98 20.83
N ASN A 275 33.21 43.35 19.85
CA ASN A 275 31.98 42.63 19.52
C ASN A 275 32.28 41.53 18.50
N TYR A 276 32.22 40.28 18.93
CA TYR A 276 32.41 39.12 18.07
C TYR A 276 31.09 38.73 17.43
N THR A 277 31.11 38.32 16.16
CA THR A 277 29.90 37.98 15.40
C THR A 277 29.44 36.55 15.68
N ILE A 278 28.13 36.38 15.70
CA ILE A 278 27.43 35.10 15.80
C ILE A 278 26.63 34.93 14.50
N SER A 279 27.01 33.94 13.71
CA SER A 279 26.36 33.64 12.42
C SER A 279 25.63 32.30 12.47
N GLN A 280 24.71 32.06 11.55
CA GLN A 280 24.11 30.73 11.34
C GLN A 280 24.73 30.07 10.11
N ALA A 281 24.74 28.74 10.11
CA ALA A 281 24.95 27.98 8.88
C ALA A 281 23.72 28.11 7.96
N SER A 282 23.95 28.35 6.66
CA SER A 282 23.01 28.39 5.53
C SER A 282 21.53 28.63 5.87
N SER A 283 20.83 27.63 6.38
CA SER A 283 19.46 27.74 6.89
C SER A 283 19.16 26.64 7.92
N PHE A 284 18.06 26.82 8.65
CA PHE A 284 17.50 25.84 9.57
C PHE A 284 16.16 25.30 9.04
N PRO A 285 16.15 24.30 8.14
CA PRO A 285 14.91 23.69 7.68
C PRO A 285 14.06 23.20 8.87
N HIS A 286 12.76 23.50 8.83
CA HIS A 286 11.79 23.04 9.84
C HIS A 286 12.02 23.57 11.27
N GLY A 287 12.66 24.73 11.41
CA GLY A 287 12.71 25.47 12.66
C GLY A 287 13.44 26.81 12.54
N SER A 288 13.75 27.41 13.69
CA SER A 288 14.56 28.61 13.77
C SER A 288 15.35 28.65 15.08
N VAL A 289 16.46 29.36 15.08
CA VAL A 289 17.23 29.67 16.29
C VAL A 289 17.43 31.18 16.35
N THR A 290 16.96 31.81 17.43
CA THR A 290 17.08 33.25 17.66
C THR A 290 18.20 33.52 18.64
N TYR A 291 19.04 34.51 18.33
CA TYR A 291 20.19 34.93 19.13
C TYR A 291 20.59 36.37 18.76
N ASN A 292 21.41 37.02 19.60
CA ASN A 292 22.00 38.31 19.27
C ASN A 292 23.10 38.13 18.22
N SER A 293 23.16 38.99 17.20
CA SER A 293 24.13 38.88 16.10
C SER A 293 25.59 39.14 16.52
N THR A 294 25.79 39.80 17.65
CA THR A 294 27.11 40.02 18.26
C THR A 294 27.08 39.87 19.78
N ALA A 295 28.23 39.57 20.37
CA ALA A 295 28.43 39.50 21.81
C ALA A 295 29.88 39.82 22.19
N THR A 296 30.11 40.33 23.41
CA THR A 296 31.45 40.61 23.93
C THR A 296 32.06 39.36 24.59
N TYR A 297 33.38 39.29 24.66
CA TYR A 297 34.10 38.17 25.29
C TYR A 297 33.60 37.90 26.72
N ASN A 298 33.46 36.61 27.08
CA ASN A 298 32.95 36.12 28.37
C ASN A 298 31.47 36.47 28.69
N SER A 299 30.74 37.15 27.81
CA SER A 299 29.30 37.32 27.97
C SER A 299 28.55 36.01 27.71
N THR A 300 27.39 35.84 28.34
CA THR A 300 26.49 34.70 28.10
C THR A 300 25.57 34.99 26.93
N VAL A 301 25.65 34.16 25.90
CA VAL A 301 24.75 34.20 24.74
C VAL A 301 23.63 33.19 24.93
N THR A 302 22.39 33.61 24.69
CA THR A 302 21.21 32.74 24.74
C THR A 302 20.71 32.44 23.33
N LEU A 303 20.57 31.15 23.03
CA LEU A 303 19.97 30.62 21.82
C LEU A 303 18.54 30.17 22.16
N THR A 304 17.55 30.73 21.49
CA THR A 304 16.14 30.33 21.62
C THR A 304 15.73 29.53 20.40
N ILE A 305 15.38 28.26 20.60
CA ILE A 305 15.05 27.30 19.54
C ILE A 305 13.53 27.24 19.38
N SER A 306 13.05 27.43 18.16
CA SER A 306 11.64 27.31 17.81
C SER A 306 11.48 26.30 16.66
N PRO A 307 11.27 25.00 16.97
CA PRO A 307 10.95 24.00 15.96
C PRO A 307 9.63 24.34 15.25
N SER A 308 9.53 24.05 13.95
CA SER A 308 8.25 24.10 13.23
C SER A 308 7.29 23.02 13.76
N SER A 309 5.98 23.21 13.56
CA SER A 309 4.97 22.21 13.91
C SER A 309 5.31 20.86 13.29
N GLY A 310 5.28 19.77 14.07
CA GLY A 310 5.64 18.44 13.60
C GLY A 310 7.11 18.06 13.75
N TYR A 311 7.96 18.98 14.20
CA TYR A 311 9.40 18.78 14.36
C TYR A 311 9.85 19.01 15.79
N MET A 312 11.01 18.44 16.16
CA MET A 312 11.71 18.68 17.42
C MET A 312 13.18 18.97 17.16
N LEU A 313 13.88 19.54 18.15
CA LEU A 313 15.31 19.75 18.04
C LEU A 313 16.04 18.40 17.98
N GLY A 314 16.71 18.11 16.86
CA GLY A 314 17.55 16.93 16.69
C GLY A 314 18.95 17.14 17.27
N GLY A 315 19.54 18.30 16.99
CA GLY A 315 20.85 18.67 17.52
C GLY A 315 21.13 20.15 17.35
N ILE A 316 21.96 20.70 18.24
CA ILE A 316 22.45 22.08 18.16
C ILE A 316 23.91 22.12 18.58
N SER A 317 24.72 22.86 17.84
CA SER A 317 26.12 23.09 18.15
C SER A 317 26.54 24.49 17.77
N VAL A 318 27.58 24.98 18.43
CA VAL A 318 28.23 26.25 18.10
C VAL A 318 29.70 25.96 17.87
N THR A 319 30.24 26.42 16.75
CA THR A 319 31.66 26.24 16.41
C THR A 319 32.38 27.56 16.38
N LYS A 320 33.64 27.53 16.81
CA LYS A 320 34.55 28.67 16.71
C LYS A 320 35.03 28.86 15.27
N ALA A 321 35.38 30.08 14.89
CA ALA A 321 35.95 30.38 13.57
C ALA A 321 37.28 29.64 13.33
N SER A 322 38.10 29.47 14.37
CA SER A 322 39.33 28.67 14.36
C SER A 322 39.10 27.15 14.30
N GLY A 323 37.85 26.70 14.41
CA GLY A 323 37.48 25.29 14.52
C GLY A 323 37.27 24.81 15.95
N GLY A 324 36.55 23.69 16.08
CA GLY A 324 36.17 23.10 17.36
C GLY A 324 34.82 23.62 17.89
N THR A 325 34.17 22.79 18.71
CA THR A 325 32.84 23.05 19.26
C THR A 325 32.89 23.71 20.63
N ILE A 326 31.88 24.53 20.93
CA ILE A 326 31.65 25.13 22.24
C ILE A 326 30.65 24.27 22.99
N SER A 327 30.91 24.04 24.28
CA SER A 327 29.96 23.35 25.15
C SER A 327 28.74 24.24 25.41
N LEU A 328 27.56 23.69 25.19
CA LEU A 328 26.29 24.36 25.43
C LEU A 328 25.68 23.89 26.75
N SER A 329 25.07 24.81 27.50
CA SER A 329 24.28 24.52 28.69
C SER A 329 22.79 24.85 28.47
N GLY A 330 21.91 24.31 29.31
CA GLY A 330 20.45 24.49 29.20
C GLY A 330 19.70 23.28 28.65
N SER A 331 18.37 23.35 28.67
CA SER A 331 17.47 22.25 28.29
C SER A 331 16.24 22.77 27.54
N GLY A 332 15.42 21.86 26.99
CA GLY A 332 14.24 22.21 26.21
C GLY A 332 14.58 23.08 25.00
N ASN A 333 13.87 24.20 24.85
CA ASN A 333 13.99 25.13 23.72
C ASN A 333 14.99 26.27 23.93
N THR A 334 15.88 26.17 24.93
CA THR A 334 16.88 27.21 25.19
C THR A 334 18.26 26.59 25.42
N ARG A 335 19.29 27.18 24.82
CA ARG A 335 20.70 26.84 25.08
C ARG A 335 21.50 28.11 25.34
N THR A 336 22.54 28.00 26.15
CA THR A 336 23.44 29.11 26.46
C THR A 336 24.89 28.70 26.26
N PHE A 337 25.74 29.66 25.90
CA PHE A 337 27.20 29.49 25.89
C PHE A 337 27.91 30.79 26.27
N THR A 338 29.16 30.66 26.68
CA THR A 338 30.05 31.81 26.96
C THR A 338 30.79 32.20 25.70
N MET A 339 30.69 33.47 25.29
CA MET A 339 31.27 33.95 24.04
C MET A 339 32.82 33.88 24.09
N PRO A 340 33.48 33.18 23.17
CA PRO A 340 34.94 33.15 23.08
C PRO A 340 35.49 34.45 22.49
N ALA A 341 36.82 34.62 22.51
CA ALA A 341 37.50 35.79 21.93
C ALA A 341 37.63 35.69 20.39
N GLU A 342 36.61 35.17 19.71
CA GLU A 342 36.53 35.00 18.25
C GLU A 342 35.07 34.83 17.79
N ASN A 343 34.84 34.96 16.49
CA ASN A 343 33.52 34.77 15.88
C ASN A 343 33.07 33.30 15.96
N VAL A 344 31.75 33.08 15.97
CA VAL A 344 31.17 31.73 16.06
C VAL A 344 30.05 31.51 15.05
N THR A 345 29.78 30.23 14.76
CA THR A 345 28.70 29.79 13.87
C THR A 345 27.78 28.80 14.59
N VAL A 346 26.47 29.03 14.51
CA VAL A 346 25.42 28.19 15.08
C VAL A 346 24.92 27.20 14.02
N PHE A 347 24.84 25.93 14.41
CA PHE A 347 24.28 24.84 13.63
C PHE A 347 23.11 24.24 14.40
N ALA A 348 22.00 23.99 13.70
CA ALA A 348 20.86 23.29 14.28
C ALA A 348 20.25 22.34 13.25
N THR A 349 19.81 21.18 13.72
CA THR A 349 19.04 20.20 12.95
C THR A 349 17.73 19.92 13.65
N PHE A 350 16.67 19.75 12.86
CA PHE A 350 15.33 19.45 13.33
C PHE A 350 14.93 18.07 12.82
N THR A 351 14.38 17.24 13.70
CA THR A 351 13.95 15.88 13.41
C THR A 351 12.43 15.82 13.39
N ALA A 352 11.87 15.22 12.33
CA ALA A 352 10.43 15.03 12.22
C ALA A 352 9.92 14.10 13.34
N GLN A 353 8.84 14.50 14.00
CA GLN A 353 8.18 13.69 15.01
C GLN A 353 7.29 12.64 14.35
N SER A 354 7.13 11.48 14.99
CA SER A 354 6.22 10.44 14.53
C SER A 354 4.85 10.57 15.18
N TYR A 355 3.81 10.45 14.35
CA TYR A 355 2.41 10.52 14.75
C TYR A 355 1.70 9.21 14.43
N ASN A 356 0.69 8.87 15.22
CA ASN A 356 -0.04 7.61 15.11
C ASN A 356 -1.08 7.67 13.99
N ILE A 357 -1.26 6.52 13.33
CA ILE A 357 -2.26 6.29 12.29
C ILE A 357 -3.23 5.24 12.82
N THR A 358 -4.48 5.64 13.04
CA THR A 358 -5.55 4.75 13.50
C THR A 358 -6.36 4.27 12.30
N LYS A 359 -6.68 2.97 12.25
CA LYS A 359 -7.60 2.42 11.25
C LYS A 359 -9.01 2.46 11.81
N ALA A 360 -9.94 3.11 11.11
CA ALA A 360 -11.35 3.04 11.48
C ALA A 360 -11.89 1.61 11.31
N GLN A 361 -12.95 1.29 12.04
CA GLN A 361 -13.69 0.05 11.80
C GLN A 361 -14.34 0.13 10.42
N ILE A 362 -14.08 -0.88 9.58
CA ILE A 362 -14.56 -0.96 8.20
C ILE A 362 -15.19 -2.33 7.95
N SER A 363 -16.24 -2.35 7.14
CA SER A 363 -16.92 -3.56 6.66
C SER A 363 -16.67 -3.77 5.16
N ASN A 364 -16.78 -5.01 4.68
CA ASN A 364 -16.71 -5.37 3.24
C ASN A 364 -15.35 -5.13 2.56
N GLY A 365 -14.27 -5.09 3.33
CA GLY A 365 -12.89 -5.02 2.83
C GLY A 365 -11.89 -4.90 3.98
N THR A 366 -10.61 -4.72 3.65
CA THR A 366 -9.54 -4.48 4.63
C THR A 366 -8.70 -3.27 4.26
N LEU A 367 -8.00 -2.68 5.25
CA LEU A 367 -7.10 -1.54 5.10
C LEU A 367 -5.69 -1.89 5.57
N SER A 368 -4.73 -1.73 4.68
CA SER A 368 -3.30 -1.83 4.98
C SER A 368 -2.67 -0.43 4.98
N VAL A 369 -2.14 -0.05 6.14
CA VAL A 369 -1.37 1.18 6.39
C VAL A 369 -0.51 0.93 7.62
N ASN A 370 0.65 1.58 7.68
CA ASN A 370 1.54 1.62 8.85
C ASN A 370 0.80 2.21 10.07
N SER A 371 1.22 1.82 11.28
CA SER A 371 0.63 2.28 12.53
C SER A 371 1.07 3.69 12.96
N SER A 372 2.16 4.20 12.39
CA SER A 372 2.65 5.56 12.60
C SER A 372 3.57 5.98 11.46
N ALA A 373 3.72 7.29 11.26
CA ALA A 373 4.63 7.88 10.28
C ALA A 373 5.23 9.19 10.81
N SER A 374 6.41 9.55 10.34
CA SER A 374 7.03 10.84 10.65
C SER A 374 6.32 11.97 9.91
N CYS A 375 6.23 13.15 10.51
CA CYS A 375 5.68 14.35 9.87
C CYS A 375 6.31 14.58 8.50
N ASP A 376 5.52 15.07 7.55
CA ASP A 376 5.88 15.36 6.16
C ASP A 376 6.31 14.15 5.32
N SER A 377 6.37 12.95 5.91
CA SER A 377 6.56 11.71 5.14
C SER A 377 5.31 11.37 4.33
N THR A 378 5.52 10.69 3.20
CA THR A 378 4.42 10.17 2.39
C THR A 378 3.98 8.82 2.95
N VAL A 379 2.71 8.72 3.31
CA VAL A 379 2.08 7.49 3.78
C VAL A 379 1.25 6.88 2.67
N THR A 380 1.40 5.57 2.45
CA THR A 380 0.61 4.80 1.49
C THR A 380 -0.44 3.97 2.20
N VAL A 381 -1.69 4.10 1.75
CA VAL A 381 -2.84 3.34 2.21
C VAL A 381 -3.33 2.46 1.07
N THR A 382 -3.43 1.16 1.32
CA THR A 382 -3.99 0.20 0.36
C THR A 382 -5.28 -0.37 0.94
N ALA A 383 -6.38 -0.20 0.23
CA ALA A 383 -7.65 -0.85 0.53
C ALA A 383 -7.77 -2.14 -0.29
N ASN A 384 -8.18 -3.23 0.34
CA ASN A 384 -8.45 -4.50 -0.34
C ASN A 384 -9.93 -4.83 -0.20
N PRO A 385 -10.77 -4.51 -1.21
CA PRO A 385 -12.19 -4.84 -1.19
C PRO A 385 -12.40 -6.35 -1.02
N ALA A 386 -13.43 -6.74 -0.25
CA ALA A 386 -13.88 -8.13 -0.22
C ALA A 386 -14.51 -8.52 -1.57
N SER A 387 -14.63 -9.82 -1.84
CA SER A 387 -15.29 -10.32 -3.06
C SER A 387 -16.70 -9.71 -3.21
N GLY A 388 -16.99 -9.15 -4.39
CA GLY A 388 -18.29 -8.50 -4.69
C GLY A 388 -18.37 -7.03 -4.33
N TYR A 389 -17.29 -6.42 -3.86
CA TYR A 389 -17.21 -5.00 -3.56
C TYR A 389 -16.07 -4.33 -4.32
N GLN A 390 -16.23 -3.04 -4.59
CA GLN A 390 -15.18 -2.16 -5.10
C GLN A 390 -14.92 -1.01 -4.13
N LEU A 391 -13.72 -0.43 -4.16
CA LEU A 391 -13.41 0.73 -3.35
C LEU A 391 -14.29 1.91 -3.77
N GLY A 392 -15.07 2.45 -2.83
CA GLY A 392 -15.77 3.72 -2.99
C GLY A 392 -14.83 4.89 -2.76
N SER A 393 -14.30 5.03 -1.54
CA SER A 393 -13.37 6.10 -1.19
C SER A 393 -12.42 5.71 -0.07
N ILE A 394 -11.25 6.34 0.01
CA ILE A 394 -10.39 6.36 1.20
C ILE A 394 -10.36 7.79 1.69
N THR A 395 -10.57 8.00 2.99
CA THR A 395 -10.51 9.32 3.62
C THR A 395 -9.57 9.29 4.80
N VAL A 396 -8.81 10.37 4.99
CA VAL A 396 -7.92 10.55 6.13
C VAL A 396 -8.35 11.80 6.87
N SER A 397 -8.44 11.73 8.20
CA SER A 397 -8.86 12.86 9.04
C SER A 397 -7.95 12.96 10.27
N ASN A 398 -7.65 14.18 10.71
CA ASN A 398 -6.94 14.44 11.96
C ASN A 398 -7.90 14.75 13.13
N GLY A 399 -9.17 14.32 13.01
CA GLY A 399 -10.23 14.56 13.99
C GLY A 399 -10.96 15.89 13.84
N SER A 400 -10.27 16.94 13.37
CA SER A 400 -10.85 18.28 13.17
C SER A 400 -11.10 18.60 11.69
N SER A 401 -10.28 18.07 10.80
CA SER A 401 -10.29 18.36 9.36
C SER A 401 -9.92 17.14 8.52
N SER A 402 -10.36 17.15 7.26
CA SER A 402 -9.94 16.18 6.24
C SER A 402 -8.49 16.46 5.81
N VAL A 403 -7.70 15.40 5.67
CA VAL A 403 -6.35 15.42 5.10
C VAL A 403 -6.44 15.03 3.62
N PRO A 404 -5.91 15.84 2.69
CA PRO A 404 -5.95 15.51 1.26
C PRO A 404 -5.25 14.19 0.96
N VAL A 405 -5.90 13.36 0.15
CA VAL A 405 -5.36 12.10 -0.35
C VAL A 405 -5.24 12.18 -1.87
N SER A 406 -4.20 11.54 -2.44
CA SER A 406 -4.01 11.42 -3.89
C SER A 406 -3.77 9.96 -4.29
N GLY A 407 -3.95 9.62 -5.57
CA GLY A 407 -3.77 8.27 -6.10
C GLY A 407 -5.02 7.69 -6.77
N SER A 408 -4.88 6.49 -7.33
CA SER A 408 -5.90 5.81 -8.15
C SER A 408 -6.01 4.32 -7.80
N GLY A 409 -7.03 3.65 -8.36
CA GLY A 409 -7.33 2.25 -8.04
C GLY A 409 -7.58 2.06 -6.54
N ASN A 410 -6.97 1.01 -5.98
CA ASN A 410 -7.14 0.61 -4.58
C ASN A 410 -6.16 1.27 -3.59
N THR A 411 -5.31 2.18 -4.06
CA THR A 411 -4.24 2.79 -3.25
C THR A 411 -4.39 4.31 -3.20
N ARG A 412 -4.18 4.91 -2.04
CA ARG A 412 -4.06 6.35 -1.86
C ARG A 412 -2.83 6.70 -1.04
N THR A 413 -2.27 7.88 -1.28
CA THR A 413 -1.19 8.44 -0.48
C THR A 413 -1.60 9.77 0.14
N PHE A 414 -1.03 10.09 1.29
CA PHE A 414 -1.14 11.40 1.92
C PHE A 414 0.16 11.79 2.60
N THR A 415 0.38 13.08 2.77
CA THR A 415 1.50 13.61 3.56
C THR A 415 1.10 13.63 5.03
N MET A 416 1.89 12.99 5.89
CA MET A 416 1.58 12.89 7.30
C MET A 416 1.58 14.29 7.95
N PRO A 417 0.44 14.76 8.50
CA PRO A 417 0.40 16.05 9.18
C PRO A 417 1.08 15.96 10.55
N ALA A 418 1.29 17.12 11.19
CA ALA A 418 1.79 17.24 12.56
C ALA A 418 0.76 16.81 13.65
N ASN A 419 -0.06 15.80 13.38
CA ASN A 419 -1.10 15.28 14.26
C ASN A 419 -1.39 13.80 13.98
N ASN A 420 -1.94 13.10 14.97
CA ASN A 420 -2.46 11.75 14.76
C ASN A 420 -3.61 11.79 13.74
N VAL A 421 -3.69 10.77 12.89
CA VAL A 421 -4.74 10.66 11.87
C VAL A 421 -5.52 9.37 12.00
N THR A 422 -6.76 9.38 11.50
CA THR A 422 -7.60 8.20 11.32
C THR A 422 -7.85 7.99 9.84
N VAL A 423 -7.62 6.77 9.37
CA VAL A 423 -7.83 6.34 7.99
C VAL A 423 -9.09 5.50 7.92
N SER A 424 -9.98 5.83 7.00
CA SER A 424 -11.23 5.09 6.74
C SER A 424 -11.36 4.76 5.26
N ALA A 425 -12.12 3.72 4.94
CA ALA A 425 -12.48 3.39 3.57
C ALA A 425 -13.95 2.97 3.48
N THR A 426 -14.59 3.33 2.37
CA THR A 426 -15.93 2.87 2.02
C THR A 426 -15.85 1.91 0.85
N PHE A 427 -16.65 0.84 0.89
CA PHE A 427 -16.71 -0.18 -0.15
C PHE A 427 -18.13 -0.28 -0.69
N ASN A 428 -18.27 -0.10 -2.00
CA ASN A 428 -19.55 -0.13 -2.68
C ASN A 428 -19.75 -1.52 -3.30
N PRO A 429 -20.95 -2.12 -3.21
CA PRO A 429 -21.25 -3.37 -3.90
C PRO A 429 -21.06 -3.25 -5.41
N ILE A 430 -20.60 -4.33 -6.05
CA ILE A 430 -20.56 -4.46 -7.52
C ILE A 430 -21.88 -5.06 -7.98
N ASN A 431 -22.52 -4.41 -8.96
CA ASN A 431 -23.73 -4.89 -9.60
C ASN A 431 -23.37 -5.81 -10.77
N TYR A 432 -23.98 -7.00 -10.78
CA TYR A 432 -23.91 -7.94 -11.89
C TYR A 432 -25.28 -8.09 -12.55
N ASN A 433 -25.26 -8.41 -13.85
CA ASN A 433 -26.46 -8.62 -14.65
C ASN A 433 -26.70 -10.12 -14.89
N VAL A 434 -27.97 -10.49 -15.01
CA VAL A 434 -28.40 -11.81 -15.46
C VAL A 434 -29.10 -11.65 -16.80
N THR A 435 -28.52 -12.20 -17.86
CA THR A 435 -29.04 -12.15 -19.21
C THR A 435 -29.63 -13.50 -19.57
N VAL A 436 -30.88 -13.54 -19.99
CA VAL A 436 -31.47 -14.75 -20.59
C VAL A 436 -31.33 -14.61 -22.11
N SER A 437 -30.61 -15.55 -22.73
CA SER A 437 -30.47 -15.59 -24.19
C SER A 437 -31.83 -15.79 -24.85
N SER A 438 -31.97 -15.44 -26.13
CA SER A 438 -33.18 -15.76 -26.89
C SER A 438 -33.40 -17.27 -26.93
N ILE A 439 -34.58 -17.73 -26.53
CA ILE A 439 -34.94 -19.14 -26.48
C ILE A 439 -36.16 -19.37 -27.37
N SER A 440 -36.14 -20.46 -28.15
CA SER A 440 -37.26 -20.90 -29.01
C SER A 440 -38.06 -21.99 -28.30
N HIS A 441 -39.37 -22.08 -28.57
CA HIS A 441 -40.26 -23.12 -28.06
C HIS A 441 -40.45 -23.17 -26.54
N GLY A 442 -40.26 -22.02 -25.87
CA GLY A 442 -40.51 -21.82 -24.46
C GLY A 442 -39.93 -20.50 -23.97
N SER A 443 -39.97 -20.29 -22.66
CA SER A 443 -39.44 -19.08 -22.02
C SER A 443 -38.71 -19.42 -20.72
N VAL A 444 -37.71 -18.59 -20.39
CA VAL A 444 -37.05 -18.58 -19.09
C VAL A 444 -37.04 -17.15 -18.58
N THR A 445 -37.47 -16.95 -17.33
CA THR A 445 -37.41 -15.64 -16.67
C THR A 445 -36.57 -15.73 -15.40
N ALA A 446 -35.81 -14.68 -15.09
CA ALA A 446 -34.99 -14.61 -13.89
C ALA A 446 -35.60 -13.61 -12.89
N SER A 447 -35.62 -13.97 -11.61
CA SER A 447 -36.17 -13.12 -10.53
C SER A 447 -35.39 -11.83 -10.30
N LYS A 448 -34.13 -11.77 -10.75
CA LYS A 448 -33.26 -10.59 -10.75
C LYS A 448 -32.50 -10.56 -12.06
N THR A 449 -32.63 -9.47 -12.83
CA THR A 449 -31.96 -9.28 -14.13
C THR A 449 -30.87 -8.21 -14.09
N THR A 450 -30.97 -7.27 -13.16
CA THR A 450 -30.01 -6.19 -12.93
C THR A 450 -29.80 -6.01 -11.42
N ASN A 451 -28.69 -5.36 -11.04
CA ASN A 451 -28.34 -5.07 -9.63
C ASN A 451 -28.29 -6.33 -8.74
N ALA A 452 -27.88 -7.48 -9.29
CA ALA A 452 -27.62 -8.66 -8.51
C ALA A 452 -26.22 -8.56 -7.87
N HIS A 453 -26.10 -8.91 -6.60
CA HIS A 453 -24.84 -8.90 -5.85
C HIS A 453 -24.37 -10.33 -5.59
N ILE A 454 -23.07 -10.53 -5.36
CA ILE A 454 -22.54 -11.86 -5.00
C ILE A 454 -23.29 -12.42 -3.80
N GLY A 455 -23.68 -13.69 -3.87
CA GLY A 455 -24.44 -14.35 -2.82
C GLY A 455 -25.96 -14.22 -2.94
N ASP A 456 -26.47 -13.31 -3.77
CA ASP A 456 -27.89 -13.22 -4.06
C ASP A 456 -28.39 -14.54 -4.67
N THR A 457 -29.52 -15.03 -4.19
CA THR A 457 -30.23 -16.15 -4.82
C THR A 457 -31.06 -15.65 -6.00
N VAL A 458 -30.78 -16.16 -7.20
CA VAL A 458 -31.55 -15.89 -8.41
C VAL A 458 -32.38 -17.13 -8.75
N THR A 459 -33.69 -16.93 -8.89
CA THR A 459 -34.64 -17.99 -9.29
C THR A 459 -34.99 -17.83 -10.76
N LEU A 460 -34.84 -18.91 -11.51
CA LEU A 460 -35.22 -19.07 -12.91
C LEU A 460 -36.56 -19.79 -12.98
N THR A 461 -37.54 -19.21 -13.67
CA THR A 461 -38.83 -19.84 -13.96
C THR A 461 -38.86 -20.26 -15.41
N ILE A 462 -39.04 -21.56 -15.66
CA ILE A 462 -39.06 -22.17 -16.99
C ILE A 462 -40.51 -22.49 -17.36
N ALA A 463 -40.94 -22.01 -18.52
CA ALA A 463 -42.25 -22.32 -19.10
C ALA A 463 -42.06 -22.79 -20.56
N PRO A 464 -42.08 -24.10 -20.82
CA PRO A 464 -42.11 -24.64 -22.18
C PRO A 464 -43.37 -24.19 -22.95
N GLU A 465 -43.26 -24.08 -24.26
CA GLU A 465 -44.44 -23.97 -25.15
C GLU A 465 -45.17 -25.32 -25.22
N THR A 466 -46.48 -25.32 -25.52
CA THR A 466 -47.29 -26.54 -25.63
C THR A 466 -46.66 -27.56 -26.58
N GLY A 467 -46.53 -28.82 -26.14
CA GLY A 467 -45.92 -29.91 -26.92
C GLY A 467 -44.39 -29.99 -26.83
N TYR A 468 -43.75 -29.13 -26.03
CA TYR A 468 -42.32 -29.15 -25.77
C TYR A 468 -42.01 -29.39 -24.29
N ILE A 469 -40.91 -30.10 -24.03
CA ILE A 469 -40.34 -30.28 -22.70
C ILE A 469 -38.93 -29.70 -22.63
N LEU A 470 -38.48 -29.32 -21.44
CA LEU A 470 -37.12 -28.81 -21.23
C LEU A 470 -36.10 -29.92 -21.51
N ASN A 471 -35.26 -29.73 -22.53
CA ASN A 471 -34.15 -30.62 -22.84
C ASN A 471 -32.93 -30.30 -21.96
N SER A 472 -32.52 -29.02 -21.95
CA SER A 472 -31.39 -28.58 -21.13
C SER A 472 -31.50 -27.13 -20.74
N ILE A 473 -30.93 -26.78 -19.58
CA ILE A 473 -30.74 -25.41 -19.13
C ILE A 473 -29.34 -25.29 -18.53
N SER A 474 -28.63 -24.22 -18.86
CA SER A 474 -27.30 -23.92 -18.34
C SER A 474 -27.18 -22.45 -17.98
N ALA A 475 -26.29 -22.17 -17.03
CA ALA A 475 -25.89 -20.84 -16.63
C ALA A 475 -24.37 -20.73 -16.74
N THR A 476 -23.88 -19.66 -17.35
CA THR A 476 -22.44 -19.42 -17.49
C THR A 476 -22.07 -18.04 -16.98
N ALA A 477 -20.93 -17.94 -16.31
CA ALA A 477 -20.34 -16.67 -15.85
C ALA A 477 -18.85 -16.69 -16.14
N ASN A 478 -18.33 -15.61 -16.75
CA ASN A 478 -16.91 -15.48 -17.11
C ASN A 478 -16.34 -16.73 -17.81
N GLU A 479 -17.08 -17.32 -18.75
CA GLU A 479 -16.73 -18.55 -19.51
C GLU A 479 -16.73 -19.86 -18.70
N GLY A 480 -17.02 -19.83 -17.40
CA GLY A 480 -17.20 -21.02 -16.55
C GLY A 480 -18.67 -21.38 -16.31
N SER A 481 -18.95 -22.65 -15.99
CA SER A 481 -20.31 -23.12 -15.66
C SER A 481 -20.72 -22.69 -14.24
N VAL A 482 -21.94 -22.19 -14.09
CA VAL A 482 -22.58 -21.91 -12.80
C VAL A 482 -23.51 -23.08 -12.45
N SER A 483 -23.36 -23.64 -11.25
CA SER A 483 -24.20 -24.74 -10.79
C SER A 483 -25.64 -24.27 -10.58
N LEU A 484 -26.58 -24.97 -11.23
CA LEU A 484 -28.02 -24.79 -11.05
C LEU A 484 -28.55 -25.86 -10.08
N SER A 485 -29.37 -25.46 -9.11
CA SER A 485 -30.12 -26.36 -8.23
C SER A 485 -31.63 -26.25 -8.48
N GLY A 486 -32.42 -27.22 -8.00
CA GLY A 486 -33.88 -27.27 -8.20
C GLY A 486 -34.33 -28.26 -9.30
N ASN A 487 -35.65 -28.45 -9.44
CA ASN A 487 -36.27 -29.40 -10.36
C ASN A 487 -37.54 -28.83 -11.02
N GLY A 488 -38.08 -29.55 -12.01
CA GLY A 488 -39.31 -29.16 -12.72
C GLY A 488 -39.19 -27.79 -13.41
N SER A 489 -40.18 -26.92 -13.17
CA SER A 489 -40.30 -25.59 -13.79
C SER A 489 -39.45 -24.50 -13.14
N THR A 490 -38.61 -24.82 -12.15
CA THR A 490 -37.74 -23.81 -11.51
C THR A 490 -36.29 -24.28 -11.36
N ARG A 491 -35.34 -23.35 -11.52
CA ARG A 491 -33.92 -23.55 -11.18
C ARG A 491 -33.43 -22.36 -10.35
N GLN A 492 -32.43 -22.57 -9.51
CA GLN A 492 -31.80 -21.51 -8.72
C GLN A 492 -30.30 -21.55 -8.87
N PHE A 493 -29.68 -20.39 -8.72
CA PHE A 493 -28.24 -20.29 -8.50
C PHE A 493 -27.91 -19.14 -7.55
N THR A 494 -26.72 -19.22 -6.96
CA THR A 494 -26.15 -18.14 -6.17
C THR A 494 -25.30 -17.27 -7.07
N MET A 495 -25.55 -15.96 -7.11
CA MET A 495 -24.87 -15.04 -8.01
C MET A 495 -23.35 -15.09 -7.79
N PRO A 496 -22.55 -15.45 -8.81
CA PRO A 496 -21.09 -15.48 -8.74
C PRO A 496 -20.50 -14.07 -8.93
N ALA A 497 -19.17 -13.95 -8.89
CA ALA A 497 -18.42 -12.72 -9.18
C ALA A 497 -18.37 -12.40 -10.69
N GLY A 498 -19.52 -12.30 -11.35
CA GLY A 498 -19.59 -12.04 -12.79
C GLY A 498 -21.01 -11.98 -13.32
N ASN A 499 -21.18 -11.39 -14.49
CA ASN A 499 -22.44 -11.43 -15.22
C ASN A 499 -22.77 -12.87 -15.59
N VAL A 500 -24.04 -13.26 -15.44
CA VAL A 500 -24.51 -14.61 -15.71
C VAL A 500 -25.37 -14.60 -16.98
N THR A 501 -25.07 -15.50 -17.90
CA THR A 501 -25.89 -15.76 -19.08
C THR A 501 -26.61 -17.08 -18.92
N ILE A 502 -27.92 -17.09 -19.14
CA ILE A 502 -28.78 -18.26 -19.11
C ILE A 502 -29.11 -18.69 -20.52
N SER A 503 -28.97 -19.99 -20.77
CA SER A 503 -29.35 -20.62 -22.04
C SER A 503 -30.21 -21.84 -21.74
N ALA A 504 -31.27 -22.03 -22.53
CA ALA A 504 -32.13 -23.20 -22.42
C ALA A 504 -32.49 -23.72 -23.83
N SER A 505 -32.72 -25.03 -23.92
CA SER A 505 -33.23 -25.68 -25.12
C SER A 505 -34.41 -26.58 -24.77
N PHE A 506 -35.38 -26.65 -25.68
CA PHE A 506 -36.58 -27.46 -25.56
C PHE A 506 -36.63 -28.47 -26.71
N THR A 507 -37.22 -29.63 -26.45
CA THR A 507 -37.43 -30.70 -27.45
C THR A 507 -38.90 -31.10 -27.46
N LEU A 508 -39.39 -31.56 -28.61
CA LEU A 508 -40.76 -32.05 -28.76
C LEU A 508 -41.03 -33.23 -27.82
N GLU A 509 -42.23 -33.25 -27.23
CA GLU A 509 -42.71 -34.32 -26.39
C GLU A 509 -43.43 -35.40 -27.21
N ASP A 510 -43.19 -36.67 -26.87
CA ASP A 510 -43.86 -37.83 -27.44
C ASP A 510 -45.09 -38.23 -26.62
N TYR A 511 -46.20 -38.49 -27.30
CA TYR A 511 -47.43 -38.98 -26.66
C TYR A 511 -47.75 -40.40 -27.13
N ARG A 512 -48.29 -41.22 -26.22
CA ARG A 512 -48.57 -42.64 -26.47
C ARG A 512 -49.94 -42.86 -27.11
N ILE A 513 -50.03 -43.91 -27.94
CA ILE A 513 -51.26 -44.37 -28.58
C ILE A 513 -51.63 -45.76 -28.05
N THR A 514 -52.89 -45.95 -27.64
CA THR A 514 -53.39 -47.20 -27.03
C THR A 514 -54.61 -47.75 -27.75
N LYS A 515 -54.80 -49.07 -27.69
CA LYS A 515 -55.94 -49.80 -28.28
C LYS A 515 -56.81 -50.37 -27.16
N THR A 516 -58.13 -50.24 -27.28
CA THR A 516 -59.07 -50.78 -26.28
C THR A 516 -60.26 -51.48 -26.94
N GLY A 517 -60.55 -52.72 -26.50
CA GLY A 517 -61.81 -53.42 -26.77
C GLY A 517 -62.13 -53.67 -28.24
N MET A 518 -61.37 -54.53 -28.92
CA MET A 518 -61.66 -54.96 -30.30
C MET A 518 -61.86 -56.48 -30.37
N SER A 519 -62.97 -56.91 -30.97
CA SER A 519 -63.30 -58.31 -31.29
C SER A 519 -63.82 -58.37 -32.74
N SER A 520 -63.53 -59.45 -33.47
CA SER A 520 -63.95 -59.63 -34.87
C SER A 520 -63.25 -58.71 -35.91
N GLY A 521 -62.09 -58.14 -35.53
CA GLY A 521 -61.19 -57.36 -36.40
C GLY A 521 -60.09 -56.62 -35.62
N THR A 522 -59.16 -55.95 -36.34
CA THR A 522 -58.05 -55.18 -35.75
C THR A 522 -57.87 -53.79 -36.39
N VAL A 523 -57.34 -52.83 -35.64
CA VAL A 523 -56.87 -51.53 -36.14
C VAL A 523 -55.38 -51.39 -35.85
N ASN A 524 -54.58 -51.14 -36.89
CA ASN A 524 -53.13 -50.91 -36.79
C ASN A 524 -52.81 -49.43 -36.95
N PHE A 525 -51.65 -48.98 -36.44
CA PHE A 525 -51.21 -47.60 -36.56
C PHE A 525 -49.72 -47.51 -36.91
N SER A 526 -49.32 -46.39 -37.51
CA SER A 526 -47.96 -46.17 -38.03
C SER A 526 -46.87 -46.24 -36.96
N ASN A 527 -47.09 -45.64 -35.79
CA ASN A 527 -46.16 -45.66 -34.65
C ASN A 527 -46.92 -45.79 -33.31
N PRO A 528 -46.33 -46.44 -32.28
CA PRO A 528 -46.95 -46.56 -30.94
C PRO A 528 -46.89 -45.26 -30.11
N THR A 529 -46.05 -44.31 -30.53
CA THR A 529 -45.93 -42.95 -29.99
C THR A 529 -45.79 -41.98 -31.16
N ALA A 530 -46.20 -40.72 -30.99
CA ALA A 530 -46.04 -39.68 -32.00
C ALA A 530 -45.82 -38.32 -31.33
N HIS A 531 -45.08 -37.44 -32.01
CA HIS A 531 -44.83 -36.07 -31.56
C HIS A 531 -46.11 -35.23 -31.65
N TYR A 532 -46.20 -34.16 -30.85
CA TYR A 532 -47.25 -33.15 -31.00
C TYR A 532 -47.34 -32.63 -32.45
N ASN A 533 -48.55 -32.56 -33.00
CA ASN A 533 -48.87 -32.21 -34.40
C ASN A 533 -48.40 -33.20 -35.48
N GLU A 534 -47.81 -34.34 -35.11
CA GLU A 534 -47.51 -35.40 -36.07
C GLU A 534 -48.82 -36.06 -36.57
N THR A 535 -48.87 -36.44 -37.85
CA THR A 535 -50.03 -37.14 -38.41
C THR A 535 -49.89 -38.64 -38.23
N VAL A 536 -50.85 -39.26 -37.54
CA VAL A 536 -50.89 -40.70 -37.31
C VAL A 536 -51.87 -41.35 -38.30
N THR A 537 -51.44 -42.45 -38.92
CA THR A 537 -52.29 -43.25 -39.83
C THR A 537 -52.77 -44.52 -39.16
N LEU A 538 -54.05 -44.83 -39.31
CA LEU A 538 -54.74 -46.03 -38.86
C LEU A 538 -55.13 -46.90 -40.06
N THR A 539 -54.95 -48.22 -39.94
CA THR A 539 -55.35 -49.21 -40.97
C THR A 539 -56.29 -50.25 -40.36
N ILE A 540 -57.50 -50.40 -40.93
CA ILE A 540 -58.55 -51.30 -40.44
C ILE A 540 -58.52 -52.66 -41.15
N VAL A 541 -58.61 -53.74 -40.37
CA VAL A 541 -58.59 -55.14 -40.84
C VAL A 541 -59.71 -55.96 -40.16
N PRO A 542 -60.92 -56.06 -40.74
CA PRO A 542 -62.00 -56.94 -40.25
C PRO A 542 -61.72 -58.44 -40.48
N ASP A 543 -62.37 -59.31 -39.69
CA ASP A 543 -62.37 -60.77 -39.90
C ASP A 543 -63.34 -61.21 -41.02
N ASN A 544 -63.24 -62.46 -41.50
CA ASN A 544 -64.08 -62.96 -42.59
C ASN A 544 -65.57 -62.94 -42.22
N SER A 545 -66.42 -62.46 -43.13
CA SER A 545 -67.87 -62.25 -42.94
C SER A 545 -68.24 -61.12 -41.97
N PHE A 546 -67.29 -60.21 -41.66
CA PHE A 546 -67.51 -59.00 -40.88
C PHE A 546 -67.08 -57.72 -41.63
N ILE A 547 -67.77 -56.61 -41.40
CA ILE A 547 -67.38 -55.26 -41.89
C ILE A 547 -67.29 -54.27 -40.72
N LEU A 548 -66.50 -53.20 -40.86
CA LEU A 548 -66.40 -52.14 -39.85
C LEU A 548 -67.72 -51.39 -39.73
N GLU A 549 -68.25 -51.31 -38.52
CA GLU A 549 -69.44 -50.53 -38.20
C GLU A 549 -69.04 -49.15 -37.67
N THR A 550 -68.22 -49.08 -36.61
CA THR A 550 -67.75 -47.81 -36.03
C THR A 550 -66.27 -47.84 -35.66
N ILE A 551 -65.63 -46.67 -35.66
CA ILE A 551 -64.28 -46.45 -35.11
C ILE A 551 -64.23 -45.08 -34.44
N SER A 552 -63.65 -45.02 -33.25
CA SER A 552 -63.49 -43.80 -32.45
C SER A 552 -62.04 -43.64 -32.00
N VAL A 553 -61.56 -42.41 -32.00
CA VAL A 553 -60.25 -42.02 -31.50
C VAL A 553 -60.45 -40.88 -30.52
N THR A 554 -59.94 -41.01 -29.30
CA THR A 554 -60.12 -40.00 -28.26
C THR A 554 -58.81 -39.60 -27.59
N ALA A 555 -58.71 -38.35 -27.16
CA ALA A 555 -57.62 -37.80 -26.37
C ALA A 555 -58.19 -37.23 -25.07
N ASN A 556 -57.71 -37.70 -23.92
CA ASN A 556 -58.30 -37.39 -22.60
C ASN A 556 -59.84 -37.58 -22.55
N GLY A 557 -60.36 -38.57 -23.27
CA GLY A 557 -61.80 -38.85 -23.38
C GLY A 557 -62.58 -38.00 -24.38
N ASN A 558 -61.97 -36.99 -25.01
CA ASN A 558 -62.60 -36.17 -26.05
C ASN A 558 -62.34 -36.75 -27.45
N PRO A 559 -63.36 -36.85 -28.32
CA PRO A 559 -63.18 -37.39 -29.67
C PRO A 559 -62.30 -36.50 -30.55
N LEU A 560 -61.39 -37.12 -31.29
CA LEU A 560 -60.58 -36.48 -32.31
C LEU A 560 -61.23 -36.60 -33.69
N THR A 561 -61.03 -35.60 -34.54
CA THR A 561 -61.45 -35.64 -35.93
C THR A 561 -60.62 -36.64 -36.71
N LEU A 562 -61.27 -37.59 -37.38
CA LEU A 562 -60.64 -38.57 -38.25
C LEU A 562 -60.86 -38.20 -39.72
N ASN A 563 -59.79 -38.23 -40.51
CA ASN A 563 -59.84 -38.02 -41.95
C ASN A 563 -59.74 -39.38 -42.68
N GLY A 564 -60.65 -39.66 -43.62
CA GLY A 564 -60.73 -40.93 -44.38
C GLY A 564 -62.06 -41.68 -44.20
N SER A 565 -62.39 -42.59 -45.12
CA SER A 565 -63.66 -43.34 -45.16
C SER A 565 -63.49 -44.75 -45.73
N GLY A 566 -64.41 -45.67 -45.38
CA GLY A 566 -64.43 -47.05 -45.86
C GLY A 566 -64.69 -48.05 -44.73
N THR A 567 -65.38 -49.15 -45.03
CA THR A 567 -65.74 -50.22 -44.07
C THR A 567 -65.10 -51.57 -44.38
N ALA A 568 -64.45 -51.67 -45.55
CA ALA A 568 -63.82 -52.88 -46.05
C ALA A 568 -62.39 -53.06 -45.50
N LYS A 569 -61.90 -54.30 -45.60
CA LYS A 569 -60.53 -54.67 -45.25
C LYS A 569 -59.49 -53.81 -45.99
N GLY A 570 -58.59 -53.19 -45.23
CA GLY A 570 -57.54 -52.31 -45.78
C GLY A 570 -57.88 -50.83 -45.83
N SER A 571 -59.08 -50.42 -45.39
CA SER A 571 -59.44 -48.99 -45.29
C SER A 571 -58.53 -48.27 -44.28
N THR A 572 -58.19 -47.00 -44.54
CA THR A 572 -57.34 -46.19 -43.67
C THR A 572 -58.04 -44.93 -43.14
N ARG A 573 -57.61 -44.46 -41.96
CA ARG A 573 -58.01 -43.17 -41.36
C ARG A 573 -56.81 -42.46 -40.75
N THR A 574 -56.80 -41.13 -40.69
CA THR A 574 -55.72 -40.36 -40.07
C THR A 574 -56.23 -39.36 -39.03
N PHE A 575 -55.39 -39.02 -38.06
CA PHE A 575 -55.62 -37.91 -37.11
C PHE A 575 -54.30 -37.20 -36.79
N THR A 576 -54.38 -35.97 -36.29
CA THR A 576 -53.21 -35.19 -35.83
C THR A 576 -53.02 -35.39 -34.33
N MET A 577 -51.80 -35.72 -33.92
CA MET A 577 -51.49 -36.04 -32.52
C MET A 577 -51.65 -34.79 -31.63
N PRO A 578 -52.54 -34.82 -30.64
CA PRO A 578 -52.69 -33.73 -29.67
C PRO A 578 -51.58 -33.77 -28.62
N ALA A 579 -51.50 -32.75 -27.76
CA ALA A 579 -50.57 -32.69 -26.64
C ALA A 579 -51.01 -33.58 -25.46
N SER A 580 -51.41 -34.82 -25.74
CA SER A 580 -51.88 -35.81 -24.76
C SER A 580 -51.95 -37.21 -25.36
N GLU A 581 -51.99 -38.23 -24.51
CA GLU A 581 -52.17 -39.62 -24.94
C GLU A 581 -53.52 -39.84 -25.66
N VAL A 582 -53.50 -40.79 -26.60
CA VAL A 582 -54.64 -41.10 -27.48
C VAL A 582 -55.07 -42.56 -27.32
N SER A 583 -56.38 -42.81 -27.36
CA SER A 583 -56.97 -44.15 -27.30
C SER A 583 -57.89 -44.42 -28.50
N ILE A 584 -57.91 -45.67 -28.98
CA ILE A 584 -58.62 -46.09 -30.20
C ILE A 584 -59.55 -47.28 -29.89
N SER A 585 -60.79 -47.24 -30.41
CA SER A 585 -61.78 -48.33 -30.34
C SER A 585 -62.55 -48.53 -31.67
N ALA A 586 -63.05 -49.75 -31.93
CA ALA A 586 -63.80 -50.11 -33.17
C ALA A 586 -64.78 -51.30 -33.00
N THR A 587 -65.87 -51.36 -33.79
CA THR A 587 -66.91 -52.44 -33.80
C THR A 587 -67.19 -53.05 -35.19
N PHE A 588 -67.68 -54.31 -35.29
CA PHE A 588 -67.88 -55.08 -36.55
C PHE A 588 -69.17 -55.98 -36.59
N VAL A 589 -69.80 -56.27 -37.76
CA VAL A 589 -71.13 -57.00 -37.94
C VAL A 589 -71.24 -58.04 -39.15
N ARG A 590 -72.19 -59.05 -39.15
CA ARG A 590 -72.34 -60.30 -40.04
C ARG A 590 -73.52 -60.36 -41.10
N THR A 591 -73.61 -61.32 -42.09
CA THR A 591 -74.60 -61.41 -43.25
C THR A 591 -75.20 -62.85 -43.65
N HIS A 592 -76.48 -63.05 -44.13
CA HIS A 592 -77.24 -64.34 -44.50
C HIS A 592 -77.84 -64.48 -45.97
N LEU A 593 -78.22 -65.70 -46.49
CA LEU A 593 -78.74 -65.96 -47.88
C LEU A 593 -80.27 -66.20 -48.09
N GLY A 594 -80.95 -66.98 -47.25
CA GLY A 594 -82.39 -67.31 -47.37
C GLY A 594 -83.31 -66.36 -46.60
N THR A 595 -84.63 -66.47 -46.84
CA THR A 595 -85.64 -65.61 -46.17
C THR A 595 -86.19 -66.23 -44.88
N LYS A 596 -85.98 -67.53 -44.67
CA LYS A 596 -86.23 -68.27 -43.44
C LYS A 596 -84.92 -68.82 -42.91
N ASP A 597 -84.78 -68.85 -41.59
CA ASP A 597 -83.62 -69.48 -40.95
C ASP A 597 -83.59 -71.02 -41.15
N LYS A 598 -84.71 -71.66 -41.56
CA LYS A 598 -84.86 -73.12 -41.74
C LYS A 598 -86.08 -73.54 -42.59
N PRO A 599 -86.08 -74.74 -43.23
CA PRO A 599 -87.21 -75.25 -44.01
C PRO A 599 -88.35 -75.77 -43.12
N THR A 600 -89.59 -75.56 -43.56
CA THR A 600 -90.79 -75.74 -42.70
C THR A 600 -92.04 -76.28 -43.37
N ALA A 601 -92.18 -76.14 -44.69
CA ALA A 601 -93.43 -76.45 -45.39
C ALA A 601 -93.16 -77.00 -46.79
N VAL A 602 -94.12 -77.75 -47.34
CA VAL A 602 -94.09 -78.19 -48.74
C VAL A 602 -93.89 -77.00 -49.68
N GLY A 603 -92.93 -77.12 -50.59
CA GLY A 603 -92.52 -76.07 -51.52
C GLY A 603 -91.41 -75.14 -51.04
N ASP A 604 -90.87 -75.31 -49.83
CA ASP A 604 -89.65 -74.60 -49.41
C ASP A 604 -88.44 -75.09 -50.24
N ILE A 605 -87.67 -74.13 -50.77
CA ILE A 605 -86.38 -74.34 -51.45
C ILE A 605 -85.28 -74.20 -50.39
N VAL A 606 -84.50 -75.26 -50.19
CA VAL A 606 -83.49 -75.31 -49.12
C VAL A 606 -82.11 -74.96 -49.66
N PHE A 607 -81.36 -74.10 -48.96
CA PHE A 607 -79.99 -73.71 -49.30
C PHE A 607 -78.93 -74.39 -48.43
N ASN A 608 -77.68 -74.41 -48.90
CA ASN A 608 -76.54 -75.04 -48.22
C ASN A 608 -76.09 -74.33 -46.92
N ASP A 609 -76.52 -73.09 -46.64
CA ASP A 609 -76.30 -72.42 -45.35
C ASP A 609 -77.37 -72.78 -44.30
N GLY A 610 -78.27 -73.71 -44.64
CA GLY A 610 -79.37 -74.20 -43.79
C GLY A 610 -80.63 -73.35 -43.87
N THR A 611 -80.55 -72.15 -44.48
CA THR A 611 -81.69 -71.27 -44.67
C THR A 611 -82.60 -71.78 -45.80
N ALA A 612 -83.84 -71.31 -45.84
CA ALA A 612 -84.81 -71.69 -46.87
C ALA A 612 -85.60 -70.48 -47.38
N THR A 613 -86.20 -70.63 -48.56
CA THR A 613 -87.15 -69.65 -49.11
C THR A 613 -88.38 -70.37 -49.66
N PRO A 614 -89.61 -69.96 -49.28
CA PRO A 614 -90.84 -70.53 -49.82
C PRO A 614 -90.98 -70.32 -51.32
N TYR A 615 -91.39 -71.36 -52.04
CA TYR A 615 -91.79 -71.19 -53.42
C TYR A 615 -93.07 -70.36 -53.55
N SER A 616 -93.05 -69.42 -54.49
CA SER A 616 -94.25 -68.72 -54.95
C SER A 616 -94.18 -68.54 -56.47
N ALA A 617 -95.34 -68.69 -57.14
CA ALA A 617 -95.40 -68.60 -58.60
C ALA A 617 -94.89 -67.23 -59.07
N GLY A 618 -93.86 -67.24 -59.94
CA GLY A 618 -93.24 -66.02 -60.48
C GLY A 618 -92.09 -65.43 -59.65
N MET A 619 -91.65 -66.10 -58.58
CA MET A 619 -90.44 -65.67 -57.84
C MET A 619 -89.18 -65.77 -58.71
N THR A 620 -88.12 -65.05 -58.31
CA THR A 620 -86.78 -65.17 -58.89
C THR A 620 -85.77 -65.46 -57.79
N LEU A 621 -84.82 -66.35 -58.06
CA LEU A 621 -83.66 -66.59 -57.20
C LEU A 621 -82.43 -65.88 -57.79
N THR A 622 -81.55 -65.36 -56.93
CA THR A 622 -80.22 -64.89 -57.37
C THR A 622 -79.38 -66.09 -57.83
N GLU A 623 -78.36 -65.87 -58.66
CA GLU A 623 -77.46 -66.95 -59.09
C GLU A 623 -76.78 -67.63 -57.88
N GLN A 624 -76.45 -66.84 -56.85
CA GLN A 624 -75.91 -67.36 -55.59
C GLN A 624 -76.93 -68.26 -54.85
N GLN A 625 -78.22 -67.93 -54.88
CA GLN A 625 -79.27 -68.77 -54.29
C GLN A 625 -79.52 -70.03 -55.13
N LYS A 626 -79.49 -69.94 -56.46
CA LYS A 626 -79.64 -71.11 -57.34
C LYS A 626 -78.49 -72.11 -57.14
N GLU A 627 -77.26 -71.63 -57.06
CA GLU A 627 -76.08 -72.46 -56.80
C GLU A 627 -76.11 -73.09 -55.41
N ALA A 628 -76.67 -72.38 -54.42
CA ALA A 628 -76.78 -72.88 -53.06
C ALA A 628 -77.96 -73.83 -52.82
N ALA A 629 -78.90 -73.99 -53.77
CA ALA A 629 -80.11 -74.80 -53.58
C ALA A 629 -79.80 -76.31 -53.62
N ILE A 630 -80.36 -77.05 -52.66
CA ILE A 630 -80.03 -78.48 -52.46
C ILE A 630 -81.24 -79.43 -52.41
N ALA A 631 -82.43 -78.94 -52.06
CA ALA A 631 -83.61 -79.77 -51.88
C ALA A 631 -84.93 -79.00 -52.05
N ILE A 632 -85.99 -79.74 -52.38
CA ILE A 632 -87.37 -79.26 -52.42
C ILE A 632 -88.21 -80.04 -51.42
N ILE A 633 -88.83 -79.35 -50.47
CA ILE A 633 -89.70 -80.00 -49.49
C ILE A 633 -90.99 -80.50 -50.16
N PHE A 634 -91.27 -81.80 -50.07
CA PHE A 634 -92.47 -82.43 -50.67
C PHE A 634 -93.45 -83.04 -49.65
N ALA A 635 -93.02 -83.23 -48.39
CA ALA A 635 -93.92 -83.63 -47.31
C ALA A 635 -93.54 -82.94 -45.99
N ASP A 636 -94.55 -82.48 -45.23
CA ASP A 636 -94.39 -81.74 -43.98
C ASP A 636 -95.17 -82.32 -42.79
N ASN A 637 -95.93 -83.40 -43.01
CA ASN A 637 -96.66 -84.12 -41.95
C ASN A 637 -95.89 -85.37 -41.47
N ILE A 638 -94.60 -85.21 -41.20
CA ILE A 638 -93.73 -86.28 -40.71
C ILE A 638 -93.65 -86.19 -39.18
N PRO A 639 -93.76 -87.32 -38.45
CA PRO A 639 -93.62 -87.34 -36.99
C PRO A 639 -92.34 -86.65 -36.50
N ASN A 640 -92.37 -86.10 -35.28
CA ASN A 640 -91.22 -85.46 -34.60
C ASN A 640 -90.72 -84.14 -35.22
N GLY A 641 -91.55 -83.44 -36.00
CA GLY A 641 -91.21 -82.11 -36.51
C GLY A 641 -90.14 -82.15 -37.60
N TYR A 642 -90.18 -83.16 -38.45
CA TYR A 642 -89.34 -83.23 -39.64
C TYR A 642 -90.17 -82.85 -40.88
N VAL A 643 -89.47 -82.41 -41.91
CA VAL A 643 -90.00 -82.31 -43.28
C VAL A 643 -89.14 -83.17 -44.21
N LEU A 644 -89.73 -83.76 -45.26
CA LEU A 644 -89.00 -84.50 -46.28
C LEU A 644 -88.71 -83.62 -47.48
N GLY A 645 -87.43 -83.54 -47.84
CA GLY A 645 -86.95 -82.90 -49.04
C GLY A 645 -86.51 -83.92 -50.09
N MET A 646 -86.86 -83.65 -51.34
CA MET A 646 -86.40 -84.39 -52.51
C MET A 646 -85.13 -83.73 -53.04
N GLY A 647 -84.14 -84.54 -53.38
CA GLY A 647 -82.96 -84.10 -54.08
C GLY A 647 -83.30 -83.54 -55.46
N LEU A 648 -82.58 -82.50 -55.87
CA LEU A 648 -82.79 -81.82 -57.16
C LEU A 648 -82.37 -82.64 -58.39
N LYS A 649 -81.51 -83.65 -58.26
CA LYS A 649 -80.97 -84.46 -59.36
C LYS A 649 -81.50 -85.88 -59.29
N HIS A 650 -81.67 -86.51 -60.45
CA HIS A 650 -82.16 -87.89 -60.57
C HIS A 650 -81.16 -88.75 -61.34
N ASP A 651 -81.11 -90.05 -61.04
CA ASP A 651 -80.26 -91.00 -61.78
C ASP A 651 -81.10 -92.20 -62.30
N LYS A 652 -80.49 -93.08 -63.11
CA LYS A 652 -81.14 -94.29 -63.63
C LYS A 652 -80.23 -95.50 -63.40
N ARG A 653 -80.65 -96.41 -62.52
CA ARG A 653 -79.86 -97.56 -62.07
C ARG A 653 -80.74 -98.75 -61.74
N ALA A 654 -80.18 -99.96 -61.80
CA ALA A 654 -80.79 -101.15 -61.22
C ALA A 654 -80.90 -101.01 -59.70
N LEU A 655 -81.83 -101.72 -59.07
CA LEU A 655 -81.92 -101.70 -57.60
C LEU A 655 -80.77 -102.51 -56.99
N CYS A 656 -80.50 -103.69 -57.55
CA CYS A 656 -79.37 -104.58 -57.25
C CYS A 656 -78.66 -105.01 -58.54
N SER A 657 -77.44 -105.52 -58.48
CA SER A 657 -76.66 -105.85 -59.70
C SER A 657 -76.66 -107.32 -60.12
N ASN A 658 -77.14 -108.23 -59.28
CA ASN A 658 -77.16 -109.65 -59.57
C ASN A 658 -78.22 -110.37 -58.75
N GLN A 659 -78.55 -111.59 -59.19
CA GLN A 659 -79.51 -112.44 -58.49
C GLN A 659 -79.13 -112.60 -57.01
N SER A 660 -77.90 -112.92 -56.63
CA SER A 660 -77.57 -113.16 -55.21
C SER A 660 -77.86 -111.95 -54.30
N ALA A 661 -77.61 -110.73 -54.77
CA ALA A 661 -77.97 -109.48 -54.09
C ALA A 661 -79.48 -109.18 -54.14
N ALA A 662 -80.16 -109.57 -55.22
CA ALA A 662 -81.61 -109.47 -55.33
C ALA A 662 -82.34 -110.47 -54.38
N TRP A 663 -81.76 -111.66 -54.17
CA TRP A 663 -82.20 -112.73 -53.25
C TRP A 663 -81.68 -112.57 -51.81
N GLY A 664 -80.79 -111.61 -51.56
CA GLY A 664 -80.04 -111.43 -50.31
C GLY A 664 -80.92 -111.19 -49.08
N ARG A 665 -81.21 -112.28 -48.37
CA ARG A 665 -81.80 -112.45 -47.02
C ARG A 665 -83.13 -111.71 -46.73
N ARG A 666 -84.20 -112.51 -46.78
CA ARG A 666 -85.60 -112.43 -46.30
C ARG A 666 -86.10 -111.40 -45.25
N SER A 667 -85.35 -110.41 -44.79
CA SER A 667 -85.77 -109.53 -43.67
C SER A 667 -85.43 -108.04 -43.79
N ASP A 668 -84.68 -107.62 -44.81
CA ASP A 668 -83.98 -106.32 -44.75
C ASP A 668 -84.62 -105.21 -45.61
N LEU A 669 -85.58 -105.55 -46.48
CA LEU A 669 -86.51 -104.60 -47.09
C LEU A 669 -87.93 -104.94 -46.63
N LEU A 670 -88.48 -104.16 -45.72
CA LEU A 670 -89.83 -104.42 -45.22
C LEU A 670 -90.88 -104.01 -46.26
N PRO A 671 -92.00 -104.75 -46.38
CA PRO A 671 -93.07 -104.41 -47.33
C PRO A 671 -93.64 -103.00 -47.16
N GLU A 672 -93.52 -102.38 -45.97
CA GLU A 672 -93.98 -101.01 -45.67
C GLU A 672 -93.21 -100.35 -44.48
N SER A 673 -91.87 -100.25 -44.52
CA SER A 673 -91.07 -99.37 -43.61
C SER A 673 -90.93 -97.94 -44.15
N ASP A 674 -90.22 -97.04 -43.44
CA ASP A 674 -89.78 -95.73 -43.98
C ASP A 674 -88.45 -95.84 -44.74
N GLY A 675 -88.14 -94.87 -45.60
CA GLY A 675 -86.97 -94.94 -46.50
C GLY A 675 -85.63 -94.86 -45.78
N GLU A 676 -85.55 -94.05 -44.71
CA GLU A 676 -84.36 -93.95 -43.86
C GLU A 676 -84.02 -95.31 -43.22
N TYR A 677 -85.04 -96.02 -42.72
CA TYR A 677 -84.87 -97.33 -42.13
C TYR A 677 -84.57 -98.42 -43.18
N SER A 678 -85.20 -98.39 -44.36
CA SER A 678 -84.84 -99.29 -45.45
C SER A 678 -83.37 -99.12 -45.85
N ASN A 679 -82.89 -97.87 -45.91
CA ASN A 679 -81.49 -97.55 -46.17
C ASN A 679 -80.58 -98.03 -45.02
N TYR A 680 -81.03 -97.95 -43.77
CA TYR A 680 -80.31 -98.52 -42.62
C TYR A 680 -80.06 -100.00 -42.75
N GLN A 681 -81.12 -100.75 -43.01
CA GLN A 681 -81.03 -102.20 -43.05
C GLN A 681 -80.08 -102.65 -44.16
N ILE A 682 -80.17 -102.01 -45.33
CA ILE A 682 -79.26 -102.28 -46.44
C ILE A 682 -77.81 -101.90 -46.13
N ASN A 683 -77.58 -100.76 -45.49
CA ASN A 683 -76.23 -100.35 -45.07
C ASN A 683 -75.56 -101.33 -44.08
N CYS A 684 -76.36 -102.15 -43.38
CA CYS A 684 -75.85 -103.16 -42.44
C CYS A 684 -75.45 -104.48 -43.12
N LEU A 685 -75.66 -104.61 -44.44
CA LEU A 685 -75.21 -105.79 -45.18
C LEU A 685 -73.69 -105.75 -45.37
N ASP A 686 -73.01 -106.86 -45.06
CA ASP A 686 -71.56 -107.00 -45.20
C ASP A 686 -71.08 -106.79 -46.67
N ASP A 687 -71.98 -106.95 -47.64
CA ASP A 687 -71.72 -106.78 -49.07
C ASP A 687 -72.36 -105.51 -49.66
N TYR A 688 -72.82 -104.58 -48.83
CA TYR A 688 -73.34 -103.29 -49.29
C TYR A 688 -72.24 -102.43 -49.91
N ASN A 689 -72.40 -102.11 -51.20
CA ASN A 689 -71.54 -101.21 -51.97
C ASN A 689 -72.26 -100.78 -53.26
N GLU A 690 -71.72 -99.76 -53.95
CA GLU A 690 -72.25 -99.26 -55.23
C GLU A 690 -72.45 -100.35 -56.29
N ALA A 691 -71.53 -101.32 -56.34
CA ALA A 691 -71.59 -102.36 -57.35
C ALA A 691 -72.69 -103.40 -57.09
N ASN A 692 -73.13 -103.59 -55.84
CA ASN A 692 -74.15 -104.58 -55.48
C ASN A 692 -75.55 -103.98 -55.34
N TYR A 693 -75.67 -102.77 -54.77
CA TYR A 693 -76.94 -102.06 -54.53
C TYR A 693 -76.90 -100.63 -55.09
N PRO A 694 -76.74 -100.46 -56.42
CA PRO A 694 -76.40 -99.18 -57.03
C PRO A 694 -77.41 -98.04 -56.79
N ALA A 695 -78.71 -98.34 -56.69
CA ALA A 695 -79.72 -97.33 -56.41
C ALA A 695 -79.71 -96.84 -54.95
N PHE A 696 -79.56 -97.75 -53.97
CA PHE A 696 -79.45 -97.37 -52.55
C PHE A 696 -78.16 -96.60 -52.29
N TRP A 697 -77.03 -97.09 -52.83
CA TRP A 697 -75.75 -96.42 -52.71
C TRP A 697 -75.78 -94.99 -53.27
N TRP A 698 -76.37 -94.81 -54.46
CA TRP A 698 -76.48 -93.49 -55.06
C TRP A 698 -77.35 -92.54 -54.23
N ALA A 699 -78.44 -93.03 -53.64
CA ALA A 699 -79.31 -92.22 -52.81
C ALA A 699 -78.63 -91.81 -51.50
N GLU A 700 -77.91 -92.71 -50.84
CA GLU A 700 -77.13 -92.39 -49.62
C GLU A 700 -76.01 -91.38 -49.90
N HIS A 701 -75.32 -91.57 -51.03
CA HIS A 701 -74.23 -90.70 -51.48
C HIS A 701 -74.75 -89.58 -52.36
N TYR A 702 -76.04 -89.23 -52.24
CA TYR A 702 -76.62 -88.08 -52.88
C TYR A 702 -76.05 -86.80 -52.24
N ALA A 703 -74.83 -86.49 -52.62
CA ALA A 703 -74.21 -85.21 -52.42
C ALA A 703 -74.39 -84.45 -53.72
N GLY A 704 -75.55 -83.80 -53.87
CA GLY A 704 -75.56 -82.53 -54.58
C GLY A 704 -74.40 -81.71 -54.02
N SER A 705 -73.36 -81.53 -54.83
CA SER A 705 -72.06 -81.00 -54.45
C SER A 705 -72.17 -79.69 -53.67
N GLY A 706 -72.08 -79.77 -52.34
CA GLY A 706 -72.06 -78.58 -51.48
C GLY A 706 -72.49 -78.84 -50.05
N ASN A 707 -71.54 -79.25 -49.20
CA ASN A 707 -71.50 -79.13 -47.74
C ASN A 707 -72.85 -78.87 -47.03
N LEU A 708 -73.50 -79.93 -46.59
CA LEU A 708 -74.12 -79.94 -45.27
C LEU A 708 -73.38 -80.99 -44.44
N SER A 709 -72.51 -80.54 -43.55
CA SER A 709 -71.90 -81.40 -42.54
C SER A 709 -72.83 -81.49 -41.34
N SER A 710 -73.23 -82.69 -40.95
CA SER A 710 -73.49 -83.00 -39.55
C SER A 710 -73.46 -84.51 -39.31
N ASP A 711 -72.32 -84.98 -38.79
CA ASP A 711 -72.16 -85.94 -37.68
C ASP A 711 -72.85 -87.32 -37.64
N ASN A 712 -73.57 -87.78 -38.66
CA ASN A 712 -74.04 -89.18 -38.73
C ASN A 712 -74.40 -89.62 -40.15
N ASN A 713 -73.91 -90.79 -40.55
CA ASN A 713 -73.97 -91.40 -41.89
C ASN A 713 -75.39 -91.83 -42.36
N TRP A 714 -76.39 -90.96 -42.22
CA TRP A 714 -77.82 -91.30 -42.29
C TRP A 714 -78.69 -90.26 -43.04
N ASP A 715 -78.11 -89.40 -43.89
CA ASP A 715 -78.79 -88.18 -44.35
C ASP A 715 -79.73 -88.34 -45.56
N TRP A 716 -79.28 -88.96 -46.65
CA TRP A 716 -80.10 -89.17 -47.85
C TRP A 716 -80.42 -90.65 -48.02
N PHE A 717 -81.59 -90.98 -48.57
CA PHE A 717 -82.05 -92.35 -48.71
C PHE A 717 -83.00 -92.54 -49.90
N LEU A 718 -83.12 -93.79 -50.34
CA LEU A 718 -84.08 -94.18 -51.38
C LEU A 718 -85.50 -94.21 -50.78
N PRO A 719 -86.49 -93.52 -51.38
CA PRO A 719 -87.82 -93.43 -50.79
C PRO A 719 -88.57 -94.77 -50.84
N VAL A 720 -89.35 -95.06 -49.81
CA VAL A 720 -90.31 -96.18 -49.84
C VAL A 720 -91.56 -95.83 -50.64
N LYS A 721 -92.43 -96.82 -50.85
CA LYS A 721 -93.67 -96.70 -51.61
C LYS A 721 -94.50 -95.46 -51.26
N ASN A 722 -94.73 -95.21 -49.96
CA ASN A 722 -95.56 -94.08 -49.51
C ASN A 722 -94.88 -92.73 -49.74
N GLU A 723 -93.58 -92.62 -49.48
CA GLU A 723 -92.79 -91.40 -49.70
C GLU A 723 -92.69 -91.07 -51.19
N LEU A 724 -92.46 -92.08 -52.04
CA LEU A 724 -92.44 -91.92 -53.49
C LEU A 724 -93.84 -91.55 -54.04
N GLN A 725 -94.91 -92.05 -53.39
CA GLN A 725 -96.28 -91.64 -53.69
C GLN A 725 -96.56 -90.18 -53.28
N ASP A 726 -95.95 -89.68 -52.21
CA ASP A 726 -96.00 -88.26 -51.82
C ASP A 726 -95.28 -87.38 -52.85
N VAL A 727 -94.10 -87.79 -53.32
CA VAL A 727 -93.39 -87.10 -54.41
C VAL A 727 -94.27 -87.03 -55.67
N TYR A 728 -94.94 -88.13 -56.04
CA TYR A 728 -95.89 -88.13 -57.16
C TYR A 728 -97.05 -87.17 -56.95
N ARG A 729 -97.64 -87.10 -55.74
CA ARG A 729 -98.72 -86.16 -55.42
C ARG A 729 -98.27 -84.70 -55.58
N GLN A 730 -96.99 -84.40 -55.34
CA GLN A 730 -96.42 -83.06 -55.49
C GLN A 730 -95.74 -82.80 -56.84
N LYS A 731 -95.85 -83.71 -57.82
CA LYS A 731 -95.13 -83.62 -59.10
C LYS A 731 -95.24 -82.26 -59.78
N ALA A 732 -96.44 -81.67 -59.85
CA ALA A 732 -96.65 -80.38 -60.51
C ALA A 732 -95.93 -79.21 -59.81
N LEU A 733 -95.85 -79.23 -58.48
CA LEU A 733 -95.13 -78.22 -57.70
C LEU A 733 -93.61 -78.38 -57.86
N ILE A 734 -93.15 -79.62 -57.79
CA ILE A 734 -91.74 -79.96 -57.94
C ILE A 734 -91.23 -79.56 -59.33
N ASP A 735 -91.97 -79.87 -60.40
CA ASP A 735 -91.60 -79.45 -61.76
C ASP A 735 -91.51 -77.92 -61.86
N ALA A 736 -92.42 -77.17 -61.23
CA ALA A 736 -92.41 -75.71 -61.24
C ALA A 736 -91.21 -75.09 -60.48
N ILE A 737 -90.73 -75.74 -59.43
CA ILE A 737 -89.52 -75.32 -58.70
C ILE A 737 -88.25 -75.71 -59.48
N ASN A 738 -88.25 -76.88 -60.12
CA ASN A 738 -87.15 -77.30 -60.99
C ASN A 738 -86.98 -76.35 -62.18
N ASP A 739 -88.08 -75.87 -62.77
CA ASP A 739 -88.05 -74.84 -63.82
C ASP A 739 -87.47 -73.50 -63.32
N LEU A 740 -87.76 -73.11 -62.07
CA LEU A 740 -87.21 -71.91 -61.43
C LEU A 740 -85.69 -72.03 -61.20
N LEU A 741 -85.24 -73.20 -60.75
CA LEU A 741 -83.82 -73.49 -60.54
C LEU A 741 -83.07 -73.61 -61.88
N GLY A 742 -83.72 -74.19 -62.88
CA GLY A 742 -83.16 -74.45 -64.21
C GLY A 742 -82.42 -75.79 -64.28
N SER A 743 -82.32 -76.34 -65.50
CA SER A 743 -81.78 -77.68 -65.78
C SER A 743 -80.32 -77.89 -65.33
N THR A 744 -79.57 -76.81 -65.15
CA THR A 744 -78.23 -76.85 -64.56
C THR A 744 -78.27 -77.37 -63.12
N TYR A 745 -79.20 -76.88 -62.31
CA TYR A 745 -79.23 -77.13 -60.86
C TYR A 745 -80.24 -78.20 -60.45
N ALA A 746 -81.31 -78.42 -61.23
CA ALA A 746 -82.32 -79.44 -60.95
C ALA A 746 -82.77 -80.21 -62.21
N ASP A 747 -83.17 -81.47 -62.05
CA ASP A 747 -83.65 -82.34 -63.11
C ASP A 747 -85.19 -82.44 -63.07
N PRO A 748 -85.87 -82.41 -64.23
CA PRO A 748 -87.32 -82.57 -64.27
C PRO A 748 -87.75 -83.99 -63.84
N ILE A 749 -88.98 -84.13 -63.33
CA ILE A 749 -89.55 -85.44 -63.02
C ILE A 749 -89.74 -86.23 -64.31
N ARG A 750 -89.08 -87.39 -64.39
CA ARG A 750 -89.08 -88.28 -65.57
C ARG A 750 -90.34 -89.15 -65.60
N THR A 751 -90.97 -89.29 -66.76
CA THR A 751 -92.19 -90.12 -66.90
C THR A 751 -91.90 -91.46 -67.58
N ASP A 752 -90.69 -91.66 -68.07
CA ASP A 752 -90.21 -92.88 -68.71
C ASP A 752 -89.67 -93.89 -67.69
N PHE A 753 -89.90 -95.19 -67.95
CA PHE A 753 -89.46 -96.36 -67.17
C PHE A 753 -90.06 -96.50 -65.75
N GLY A 754 -90.27 -95.41 -64.99
CA GLY A 754 -90.76 -95.43 -63.60
C GLY A 754 -89.62 -95.26 -62.59
N TYR A 755 -89.96 -95.06 -61.31
CA TYR A 755 -89.01 -94.83 -60.22
C TYR A 755 -88.99 -95.99 -59.23
N TRP A 756 -87.79 -96.43 -58.87
CA TRP A 756 -87.60 -97.41 -57.81
C TRP A 756 -88.09 -96.88 -56.48
N SER A 757 -88.77 -97.76 -55.73
CA SER A 757 -88.97 -97.59 -54.29
C SER A 757 -88.09 -98.55 -53.51
N GLY A 758 -87.69 -98.15 -52.30
CA GLY A 758 -87.04 -99.03 -51.32
C GLY A 758 -88.00 -100.03 -50.67
N THR A 759 -89.03 -100.49 -51.39
CA THR A 759 -90.10 -101.34 -50.86
C THR A 759 -90.21 -102.64 -51.64
N GLN A 760 -90.13 -103.76 -50.92
CA GLN A 760 -90.20 -105.10 -51.49
C GLN A 760 -91.66 -105.52 -51.78
N GLN A 761 -91.87 -106.30 -52.86
CA GLN A 761 -93.19 -106.89 -53.15
C GLN A 761 -93.30 -108.31 -52.56
N SER A 762 -94.22 -108.54 -51.62
CA SER A 762 -94.50 -109.89 -51.07
C SER A 762 -95.90 -110.40 -51.48
N THR A 763 -96.02 -111.38 -52.38
CA THR A 763 -97.31 -112.05 -52.67
C THR A 763 -97.16 -113.57 -52.87
N ALA A 764 -97.56 -114.36 -51.88
CA ALA A 764 -97.54 -115.85 -51.75
C ALA A 764 -97.13 -116.72 -52.97
N GLY A 765 -95.96 -117.37 -52.88
CA GLY A 765 -95.43 -118.42 -53.78
C GLY A 765 -93.91 -118.29 -54.01
N ASP A 766 -93.11 -119.35 -53.86
CA ASP A 766 -91.64 -119.44 -53.57
C ASP A 766 -90.58 -118.58 -54.34
N ASP A 767 -90.93 -117.51 -55.06
CA ASP A 767 -90.02 -116.62 -55.84
C ASP A 767 -90.07 -115.12 -55.40
N LEU A 768 -90.48 -114.86 -54.15
CA LEU A 768 -90.93 -113.50 -53.71
C LEU A 768 -89.84 -112.55 -53.25
N ASP A 769 -88.60 -113.01 -53.07
CA ASP A 769 -87.55 -112.13 -52.56
C ASP A 769 -86.90 -111.27 -53.63
N HIS A 770 -87.23 -111.52 -54.90
CA HIS A 770 -86.50 -110.98 -56.04
C HIS A 770 -87.05 -109.67 -56.63
N HIS A 771 -88.19 -109.15 -56.14
CA HIS A 771 -88.89 -108.02 -56.78
C HIS A 771 -89.09 -106.82 -55.83
N ALA A 772 -89.08 -105.61 -56.40
CA ALA A 772 -89.40 -104.37 -55.69
C ALA A 772 -90.43 -103.53 -56.45
N PHE A 773 -91.13 -102.65 -55.73
CA PHE A 773 -92.15 -101.79 -56.31
C PHE A 773 -91.53 -100.60 -57.05
N ILE A 774 -92.12 -100.30 -58.21
CA ILE A 774 -91.77 -99.17 -59.07
C ILE A 774 -93.02 -98.32 -59.29
N LEU A 775 -92.91 -97.01 -59.07
CA LEU A 775 -93.98 -96.08 -59.38
C LEU A 775 -93.79 -95.47 -60.76
N ARG A 776 -94.76 -95.62 -61.65
CA ARG A 776 -94.73 -94.94 -62.95
C ARG A 776 -95.35 -93.56 -62.81
N PHE A 777 -94.54 -92.52 -62.96
CA PHE A 777 -95.00 -91.13 -62.82
C PHE A 777 -95.84 -90.64 -64.03
N ALA A 778 -95.91 -91.43 -65.11
CA ALA A 778 -96.79 -91.15 -66.24
C ALA A 778 -98.29 -91.31 -65.87
N ASP A 779 -98.62 -92.34 -65.11
CA ASP A 779 -100.01 -92.74 -64.81
C ASP A 779 -100.29 -93.02 -63.32
N GLY A 780 -99.27 -92.93 -62.47
CA GLY A 780 -99.38 -93.14 -61.02
C GLY A 780 -99.59 -94.60 -60.62
N LEU A 781 -99.42 -95.55 -61.56
CA LEU A 781 -99.65 -96.98 -61.30
C LEU A 781 -98.39 -97.65 -60.74
N TRP A 782 -98.59 -98.48 -59.72
CA TRP A 782 -97.57 -99.35 -59.17
C TRP A 782 -97.39 -100.58 -60.06
N VAL A 783 -96.14 -100.81 -60.45
CA VAL A 783 -95.69 -102.06 -61.04
C VAL A 783 -94.60 -102.65 -60.17
N SER A 784 -94.19 -103.87 -60.47
CA SER A 784 -93.05 -104.50 -59.83
C SER A 784 -92.21 -105.21 -60.86
N ASN A 785 -90.90 -105.25 -60.60
CA ASN A 785 -89.97 -105.95 -61.46
C ASN A 785 -88.82 -106.54 -60.63
N GLY A 786 -88.07 -107.47 -61.22
CA GLY A 786 -86.88 -108.04 -60.59
C GLY A 786 -85.88 -106.95 -60.22
N LYS A 787 -85.30 -107.03 -59.01
CA LYS A 787 -84.41 -106.00 -58.46
C LYS A 787 -83.13 -105.82 -59.31
N ASP A 788 -82.72 -106.86 -60.04
CA ASP A 788 -81.52 -106.94 -60.88
C ASP A 788 -81.81 -106.98 -62.40
N GLU A 789 -83.08 -106.86 -62.81
CA GLU A 789 -83.47 -107.12 -64.20
C GLU A 789 -83.40 -105.89 -65.12
N SER A 790 -83.49 -104.67 -64.58
CA SER A 790 -83.50 -103.44 -65.39
C SER A 790 -83.20 -102.18 -64.58
N ASP A 791 -82.69 -101.15 -65.27
CA ASP A 791 -82.49 -99.83 -64.66
C ASP A 791 -83.78 -99.00 -64.67
N TYR A 792 -84.13 -98.44 -63.51
CA TYR A 792 -85.23 -97.49 -63.34
C TYR A 792 -84.73 -96.20 -62.72
N ASN A 793 -85.55 -95.15 -62.76
CA ASN A 793 -85.13 -93.87 -62.21
C ASN A 793 -85.03 -93.93 -60.68
N VAL A 794 -84.11 -93.16 -60.13
CA VAL A 794 -83.79 -93.10 -58.71
C VAL A 794 -83.80 -91.63 -58.28
N ILE A 795 -84.45 -91.38 -57.13
CA ILE A 795 -84.39 -90.09 -56.43
C ILE A 795 -83.89 -90.33 -55.01
N ALA A 796 -83.21 -89.34 -54.46
CA ALA A 796 -82.81 -89.31 -53.07
C ALA A 796 -83.74 -88.40 -52.28
N VAL A 797 -84.07 -88.83 -51.06
CA VAL A 797 -84.90 -88.08 -50.12
C VAL A 797 -84.14 -87.91 -48.80
N ARG A 798 -84.35 -86.79 -48.11
CA ARG A 798 -83.76 -86.49 -46.80
C ARG A 798 -84.78 -85.89 -45.84
N ARG A 799 -84.61 -86.17 -44.54
CA ARG A 799 -85.31 -85.48 -43.44
C ARG A 799 -84.58 -84.20 -43.05
N PHE A 800 -85.31 -83.10 -42.91
CA PHE A 800 -84.81 -81.81 -42.40
C PHE A 800 -85.50 -81.49 -41.07
N HIS A 801 -84.73 -81.03 -40.06
CA HIS A 801 -85.22 -80.73 -38.72
C HIS A 801 -85.40 -79.23 -38.49
N PHE A 802 -86.31 -78.90 -37.56
CA PHE A 802 -86.54 -77.55 -37.06
C PHE A 802 -85.48 -77.09 -36.07
#